data_AF-A0AAD8MF48-F1
#
_entry.id   AF-A0AAD8MF48-F1
#
_cell.length_a   1.000
_cell.length_b   1.000
_cell.length_c   1.000
_cell.angle_alpha   90.00
_cell.angle_beta   90.00
_cell.angle_gamma   90.00
#
_symmetry.space_group_name_H-M   'P 1'
#
loop_
_entity.id
_entity.type
_entity.pdbx_description
1 polymer ?
#
loop_
_entity_poly.entity_id
_entity_poly.type
_entity_poly.pdbx_seq_one_letter_code
_entity_poly.pdbx_strand_id
1 'polypeptide(L)'
;MSQKYKEGNYILQRYFDPQYHGWYYDTVAQEWCSLDTYISSTQSAIQSGNVSNQNGYAPAGTSQDFDQILGVYGQVGHHGAGGFSNLGQDYNWTGSSANYNQQDSNMWQPNSATPGRSSDGRPAHALVSFGFGGKLIIIKANNNTLGNSSFGGQNPSEGSIFVFNLMEVVSGMPDERSSFEVAFFIAQNRSYALWEAPFSFWHRDGVEAKKKGFCKSSLVQPNSAELKHHLAAHVAQSSAIEALSKRLDTQKSSSYVQEHAAKAVLERLLPTHLSSFEFKIIPKVVCGGRSCFWITNYKNSSSNSPEIIIRGTTAVEITSGLHWYLKYWCGAHISWDKTGGIQIASIPKPGGLPRILKDEGVIIKRPVPWNYYQNVVTSSYSYVWWNWERWEKEIDWMALQGVNLPLAFTAQEAIWQKVFMGFNISKLELDDFFGGPAFLAWARMGNLHGWGGPLSQNWLDNQLGLQKQILSRMLELGMTPVLPSFSGNVPAALKKIYPSANITRLGEWNTVTGDLRWCCTFLLDPSDPLFIEIGEAFIKQQIKEYGDVTDIYNCDTFNENSPPTSDPEFISSLGSAVYKAMSKADKDAVWLMQGWLFYSDSAFWQPPQMKALLHSVPFGKMIVIDLFADVTPIWKSSSQFYGTPYLWCMLHNFGGNIEMYGTLDAVASGPVDARLCENSTMVGVGMCMEGIEQNPVVYELMSEMAFRSDKVNLEEWLKTYSSRRYGKAVSEVEEAWDILHSTVYNCTDSIADHNIDFIVKLPDWDPSLRTTSDTTTKQMTSLFSLHKRRFSYHETTNPLPQSHLWYPTQDVIKALRLFLDAKQALAGSPTYRYDLVDLTRQVLSKYANQVYLDAISAFRVNDTKEFNYQSQKFLQLIEDTEELLAADDNFLLGTWLESAKNLAMNPKERKQYEWNARTQVTMWFDSTKTVQSSLHDYANKFWSGLLENYYLPRASTYFDHLSRSLTGNADFKLKDWRREWIAYSNRWQRSDELYPVKAKGDALAISSALYDKYLG
;
A
#
# COMPACT_ATOMS: atom_id res chain seq x y z
N MET A 1 22.30 24.58 29.72
CA MET A 1 23.08 24.50 30.99
C MET A 1 22.12 24.66 32.17
N SER A 2 22.25 23.87 33.24
CA SER A 2 21.39 23.97 34.44
C SER A 2 22.09 24.80 35.52
N GLN A 3 21.51 25.93 35.93
CA GLN A 3 21.93 26.69 37.13
C GLN A 3 20.83 26.61 38.20
N LYS A 4 21.22 26.35 39.45
CA LYS A 4 20.35 26.39 40.63
C LYS A 4 20.66 27.64 41.44
N TYR A 5 19.67 28.50 41.66
CA TYR A 5 19.73 29.58 42.65
C TYR A 5 18.74 29.32 43.78
N LYS A 6 19.08 29.75 44.99
CA LYS A 6 18.35 29.45 46.23
C LYS A 6 17.92 30.77 46.89
N GLU A 7 16.63 31.06 46.89
CA GLU A 7 16.01 32.10 47.74
C GLU A 7 14.80 31.48 48.45
N GLY A 8 14.87 31.38 49.78
CA GLY A 8 13.79 30.81 50.60
C GLY A 8 13.53 29.30 50.40
N ASN A 9 12.35 28.85 50.84
CA ASN A 9 11.97 27.43 50.93
C ASN A 9 11.48 26.78 49.61
N TYR A 10 11.80 27.36 48.44
CA TYR A 10 11.44 26.80 47.14
C TYR A 10 12.69 26.58 46.26
N ILE A 11 12.78 25.41 45.62
CA ILE A 11 13.83 25.10 44.62
C ILE A 11 13.19 25.17 43.24
N LEU A 12 13.51 26.21 42.46
CA LEU A 12 13.13 26.32 41.05
C LEU A 12 14.17 25.61 40.16
N GLN A 13 13.75 24.67 39.33
CA GLN A 13 14.54 24.15 38.21
C GLN A 13 14.12 24.89 36.93
N ARG A 14 15.09 25.42 36.19
CA ARG A 14 14.84 26.09 34.91
C ARG A 14 15.74 25.48 33.85
N TYR A 15 15.16 25.23 32.67
CA TYR A 15 15.89 24.66 31.54
C TYR A 15 16.04 25.72 30.46
N PHE A 16 17.29 25.97 30.07
CA PHE A 16 17.65 26.91 28.99
C PHE A 16 18.09 26.11 27.77
N ASP A 17 17.36 26.28 26.67
CA ASP A 17 17.66 25.68 25.37
C ASP A 17 18.64 26.56 24.58
N PRO A 18 19.78 26.03 24.10
CA PRO A 18 20.76 26.79 23.31
C PRO A 18 20.23 27.33 21.97
N GLN A 19 19.12 26.80 21.43
CA GLN A 19 18.55 27.23 20.14
C GLN A 19 17.66 28.48 20.26
N TYR A 20 17.18 28.83 21.46
CA TYR A 20 16.23 29.93 21.67
C TYR A 20 16.75 30.92 22.72
N HIS A 21 17.69 31.78 22.31
CA HIS A 21 18.21 32.86 23.17
C HIS A 21 17.08 33.82 23.56
N GLY A 22 16.80 33.94 24.86
CA GLY A 22 15.77 34.82 25.41
C GLY A 22 14.53 34.12 25.97
N TRP A 23 14.50 32.79 26.03
CA TRP A 23 13.41 32.01 26.62
C TRP A 23 13.93 30.95 27.59
N TYR A 24 13.11 30.60 28.58
CA TYR A 24 13.39 29.50 29.51
C TYR A 24 12.12 28.71 29.80
N TYR A 25 12.27 27.42 30.07
CA TYR A 25 11.17 26.58 30.50
C TYR A 25 11.10 26.56 32.03
N ASP A 26 9.95 26.96 32.58
CA ASP A 26 9.69 26.86 34.01
C ASP A 26 9.12 25.47 34.32
N THR A 27 9.89 24.65 35.04
CA THR A 27 9.47 23.28 35.31
C THR A 27 8.34 23.16 36.33
N VAL A 28 8.03 24.24 37.07
CA VAL A 28 6.94 24.28 38.05
C VAL A 28 5.64 24.69 37.38
N ALA A 29 5.67 25.70 36.50
CA ALA A 29 4.50 26.15 35.76
C ALA A 29 4.24 25.35 34.47
N GLN A 30 5.20 24.54 34.02
CA GLN A 30 5.15 23.75 32.78
C GLN A 30 4.87 24.58 31.52
N GLU A 31 5.47 25.77 31.45
CA GLU A 31 5.31 26.70 30.33
C GLU A 31 6.64 27.35 29.91
N TRP A 32 6.67 27.85 28.67
CA TRP A 32 7.80 28.59 28.12
C TRP A 32 7.63 30.08 28.39
N CYS A 33 8.58 30.66 29.13
CA CYS A 33 8.56 32.05 29.53
C CYS A 33 9.66 32.83 28.80
N SER A 34 9.35 34.05 28.35
CA SER A 34 10.37 34.95 27.80
C SER A 34 11.17 35.60 28.93
N LEU A 35 12.45 35.86 28.69
CA LEU A 35 13.35 36.52 29.65
C LEU A 35 12.90 37.98 29.94
N ASP A 36 12.19 38.61 28.99
CA ASP A 36 11.67 39.98 29.14
C ASP A 36 10.53 40.07 30.17
N THR A 37 9.73 39.01 30.30
CA THR A 37 8.65 38.92 31.30
C THR A 37 9.23 38.87 32.72
N TYR A 38 10.43 38.29 32.88
CA TYR A 38 11.16 38.24 34.13
C TYR A 38 11.70 39.63 34.54
N ILE A 39 12.29 40.39 33.61
CA ILE A 39 12.86 41.72 33.89
C ILE A 39 11.79 42.71 34.39
N SER A 40 10.58 42.68 33.80
CA SER A 40 9.43 43.48 34.26
C SER A 40 8.94 43.10 35.66
N SER A 41 8.98 41.81 36.02
CA SER A 41 8.55 41.34 37.35
C SER A 41 9.55 41.69 38.45
N THR A 42 10.85 41.71 38.15
CA THR A 42 11.91 42.09 39.11
C THR A 42 12.02 43.60 39.33
N GLN A 43 11.60 44.44 38.37
CA GLN A 43 11.52 45.90 38.56
C GLN A 43 10.27 46.32 39.35
N SER A 44 9.20 45.53 39.30
CA SER A 44 7.95 45.80 40.03
C SER A 44 8.04 45.44 41.53
N ALA A 45 8.95 44.54 41.91
CA ALA A 45 9.11 44.05 43.28
C ALA A 45 10.02 44.92 44.18
N ILE A 46 10.59 46.02 43.67
CA ILE A 46 11.47 46.94 44.44
C ILE A 46 10.73 48.20 44.93
N GLN A 47 9.47 48.43 44.55
CA GLN A 47 8.76 49.69 44.86
C GLN A 47 7.51 49.60 45.76
N SER A 48 7.26 48.50 46.47
CA SER A 48 6.15 48.48 47.45
C SER A 48 6.47 47.67 48.70
N GLY A 49 7.41 48.17 49.49
CA GLY A 49 7.52 47.85 50.91
C GLY A 49 7.30 49.13 51.73
N ASN A 50 6.10 49.31 52.29
CA ASN A 50 5.89 49.79 53.67
C ASN A 50 4.41 50.07 54.01
N VAL A 51 4.06 49.71 55.25
CA VAL A 51 2.91 50.16 56.08
C VAL A 51 1.63 49.27 56.11
N SER A 52 1.76 48.15 56.84
CA SER A 52 1.07 47.76 58.10
C SER A 52 -0.47 47.79 58.33
N ASN A 53 -0.92 46.66 58.94
CA ASN A 53 -1.99 46.42 59.94
C ASN A 53 -3.46 46.39 59.46
N GLN A 54 -4.35 45.46 59.87
CA GLN A 54 -4.38 44.51 61.00
C GLN A 54 -5.49 43.43 60.83
N ASN A 55 -5.16 42.18 61.21
CA ASN A 55 -5.93 41.12 61.92
C ASN A 55 -7.34 40.65 61.49
N GLY A 56 -7.50 39.30 61.42
CA GLY A 56 -8.77 38.64 61.78
C GLY A 56 -9.02 37.18 61.33
N TYR A 57 -8.27 36.20 61.86
CA TYR A 57 -8.58 34.78 62.15
C TYR A 57 -9.43 33.83 61.25
N ALA A 58 -9.01 32.56 61.28
CA ALA A 58 -9.38 31.36 60.50
C ALA A 58 -10.48 30.48 61.17
N PRO A 59 -10.60 29.14 60.90
CA PRO A 59 -11.08 28.39 59.72
C PRO A 59 -12.12 27.26 60.05
N ALA A 60 -12.45 26.44 59.03
CA ALA A 60 -12.67 24.97 59.04
C ALA A 60 -14.09 24.40 58.77
N GLY A 61 -14.14 23.30 57.99
CA GLY A 61 -15.06 22.17 58.24
C GLY A 61 -15.92 21.62 57.08
N THR A 62 -15.38 20.59 56.38
CA THR A 62 -15.97 19.25 56.07
C THR A 62 -17.41 19.02 55.52
N SER A 63 -17.46 18.24 54.42
CA SER A 63 -18.28 17.02 54.09
C SER A 63 -19.81 17.04 54.28
N GLN A 64 -20.68 16.30 53.58
CA GLN A 64 -20.64 15.13 52.70
C GLN A 64 -22.10 14.91 52.18
N ASP A 65 -22.25 14.16 51.07
CA ASP A 65 -23.34 13.18 50.79
C ASP A 65 -24.81 13.65 50.64
N PHE A 66 -25.72 13.02 49.90
CA PHE A 66 -25.76 12.09 48.73
C PHE A 66 -27.26 11.96 48.34
N ASP A 67 -27.52 11.19 47.28
CA ASP A 67 -28.79 10.48 46.94
C ASP A 67 -29.91 11.23 46.18
N GLN A 68 -30.19 10.88 44.90
CA GLN A 68 -30.91 9.69 44.34
C GLN A 68 -32.43 9.98 44.21
N ILE A 69 -33.25 9.55 43.23
CA ILE A 69 -33.15 8.75 41.98
C ILE A 69 -34.56 8.77 41.31
N LEU A 70 -34.66 8.33 40.03
CA LEU A 70 -35.85 7.86 39.25
C LEU A 70 -36.95 8.90 38.89
N GLY A 71 -37.55 8.97 37.68
CA GLY A 71 -37.43 8.20 36.44
C GLY A 71 -38.63 8.49 35.49
N VAL A 72 -38.49 8.08 34.21
CA VAL A 72 -39.53 7.47 33.33
C VAL A 72 -40.54 8.38 32.56
N TYR A 73 -40.41 8.33 31.21
CA TYR A 73 -41.38 8.38 30.08
C TYR A 73 -42.07 9.67 29.58
N GLY A 74 -42.21 9.72 28.23
CA GLY A 74 -43.33 10.32 27.49
C GLY A 74 -42.92 11.44 26.51
N GLN A 75 -42.53 11.13 25.27
CA GLN A 75 -43.37 11.14 24.04
C GLN A 75 -44.00 12.49 23.62
N VAL A 76 -43.63 12.88 22.38
CA VAL A 76 -44.45 13.44 21.29
C VAL A 76 -45.03 14.85 21.44
N GLY A 77 -44.67 15.72 20.49
CA GLY A 77 -45.34 16.99 20.23
C GLY A 77 -44.85 17.64 18.94
N HIS A 78 -45.59 17.42 17.86
CA HIS A 78 -45.49 18.06 16.56
C HIS A 78 -45.86 19.57 16.59
N HIS A 79 -45.58 20.22 15.45
CA HIS A 79 -45.96 21.59 15.02
C HIS A 79 -44.96 22.68 15.44
N GLY A 80 -44.61 23.63 14.59
CA GLY A 80 -45.13 23.99 13.27
C GLY A 80 -44.35 25.19 12.74
N ALA A 81 -44.44 25.37 11.43
CA ALA A 81 -43.75 26.38 10.65
C ALA A 81 -44.17 27.83 10.95
N GLY A 82 -43.29 28.76 10.52
CA GLY A 82 -43.52 30.20 10.40
C GLY A 82 -42.23 30.94 10.76
N GLY A 83 -41.49 31.60 9.86
CA GLY A 83 -41.91 32.37 8.69
C GLY A 83 -41.90 33.85 9.05
N PHE A 84 -41.09 34.62 8.32
CA PHE A 84 -41.04 36.09 8.17
C PHE A 84 -39.87 36.89 8.81
N SER A 85 -39.02 37.33 7.87
CA SER A 85 -38.30 38.59 7.70
C SER A 85 -38.82 39.85 8.41
N ASN A 86 -37.91 40.72 8.90
CA ASN A 86 -37.55 42.01 8.24
C ASN A 86 -36.63 42.93 9.08
N LEU A 87 -35.64 43.51 8.38
CA LEU A 87 -35.18 44.93 8.34
C LEU A 87 -34.80 45.75 9.59
N GLY A 88 -33.69 46.48 9.42
CA GLY A 88 -33.29 47.74 10.11
C GLY A 88 -31.75 47.81 10.30
N GLN A 89 -30.97 48.49 9.44
CA GLN A 89 -30.55 49.92 9.49
C GLN A 89 -30.16 50.40 10.88
N ASP A 90 -29.11 51.19 11.16
CA ASP A 90 -28.05 51.92 10.43
C ASP A 90 -27.02 52.36 11.52
N TYR A 91 -25.80 52.77 11.17
CA TYR A 91 -25.11 54.01 11.65
C TYR A 91 -23.60 54.01 11.35
N ASN A 92 -23.20 55.01 10.56
CA ASN A 92 -21.84 55.47 10.21
C ASN A 92 -21.11 56.16 11.38
N TRP A 93 -19.76 56.22 11.34
CA TRP A 93 -18.98 57.49 11.19
C TRP A 93 -17.45 57.27 11.00
N THR A 94 -16.99 57.55 9.76
CA THR A 94 -15.85 58.37 9.26
C THR A 94 -14.45 58.47 9.91
N GLY A 95 -13.43 58.57 9.02
CA GLY A 95 -12.21 59.41 9.14
C GLY A 95 -10.98 58.85 8.38
N SER A 96 -10.81 59.06 7.06
CA SER A 96 -9.91 60.05 6.36
C SER A 96 -8.46 60.11 6.86
N SER A 97 -7.36 60.30 6.10
CA SER A 97 -6.95 60.40 4.69
C SER A 97 -5.40 60.56 4.74
N ALA A 98 -4.55 60.11 3.80
CA ALA A 98 -3.97 60.97 2.75
C ALA A 98 -2.84 60.25 1.95
N ASN A 99 -2.77 60.59 0.65
CA ASN A 99 -1.80 60.20 -0.39
C ASN A 99 -0.48 60.99 -0.34
N TYR A 100 0.58 60.49 -1.01
CA TYR A 100 1.46 61.28 -1.89
C TYR A 100 2.20 60.44 -2.97
N ASN A 101 2.33 61.05 -4.15
CA ASN A 101 2.90 60.67 -5.47
C ASN A 101 4.35 60.14 -5.46
N GLN A 102 4.80 59.21 -6.32
CA GLN A 102 5.07 59.21 -7.80
C GLN A 102 6.29 60.07 -8.23
N GLN A 103 7.36 59.46 -8.77
CA GLN A 103 8.05 59.82 -10.04
C GLN A 103 9.37 59.08 -10.34
N ASP A 104 9.63 58.91 -11.64
CA ASP A 104 10.66 58.14 -12.37
C ASP A 104 11.96 58.90 -12.74
N SER A 105 12.98 58.10 -13.12
CA SER A 105 14.00 58.28 -14.18
C SER A 105 15.28 59.13 -13.94
N ASN A 106 16.48 58.51 -14.00
CA ASN A 106 17.36 58.42 -15.19
C ASN A 106 18.84 58.07 -14.89
N MET A 107 19.38 57.15 -15.70
CA MET A 107 20.74 56.93 -16.24
C MET A 107 22.01 57.15 -15.37
N TRP A 108 22.95 56.19 -15.42
CA TRP A 108 24.36 56.33 -15.87
C TRP A 108 25.13 55.00 -15.62
N GLN A 109 25.78 54.45 -16.66
CA GLN A 109 26.84 53.42 -16.60
C GLN A 109 28.17 54.09 -17.01
N PRO A 110 29.34 53.66 -16.49
CA PRO A 110 30.12 52.61 -17.19
C PRO A 110 31.03 51.69 -16.33
N ASN A 111 31.18 50.46 -16.83
CA ASN A 111 32.33 49.53 -16.84
C ASN A 111 33.10 49.02 -15.58
N SER A 112 32.99 47.68 -15.44
CA SER A 112 34.03 46.65 -15.24
C SER A 112 34.80 46.50 -13.91
N ALA A 113 34.48 45.42 -13.18
CA ALA A 113 35.45 44.49 -12.57
C ALA A 113 34.77 43.12 -12.29
N THR A 114 35.57 42.05 -12.42
CA THR A 114 35.31 40.60 -12.49
C THR A 114 34.46 39.94 -11.37
N PRO A 115 33.78 38.80 -11.68
CA PRO A 115 32.96 38.04 -10.73
C PRO A 115 33.75 37.07 -9.84
N GLY A 116 33.49 37.15 -8.54
CA GLY A 116 33.98 36.23 -7.51
C GLY A 116 33.18 34.92 -7.43
N ARG A 117 33.90 33.83 -7.12
CA ARG A 117 33.43 32.44 -6.98
C ARG A 117 32.57 32.23 -5.72
N SER A 118 31.74 31.18 -5.71
CA SER A 118 31.07 30.67 -4.50
C SER A 118 32.05 29.94 -3.55
N SER A 119 31.64 29.74 -2.31
CA SER A 119 32.44 29.17 -1.20
C SER A 119 33.03 27.77 -1.43
N ASP A 120 32.66 27.08 -2.52
CA ASP A 120 33.19 25.76 -2.92
C ASP A 120 33.90 25.75 -4.29
N GLY A 121 34.25 26.93 -4.84
CA GLY A 121 35.28 27.06 -5.88
C GLY A 121 34.98 26.50 -7.28
N ARG A 122 33.72 26.31 -7.69
CA ARG A 122 33.36 25.87 -9.06
C ARG A 122 32.82 27.01 -9.96
N PRO A 123 33.16 27.05 -11.27
CA PRO A 123 32.62 28.02 -12.22
C PRO A 123 31.19 27.67 -12.69
N ALA A 124 30.45 28.68 -13.16
CA ALA A 124 29.05 28.57 -13.61
C ALA A 124 28.91 27.75 -14.90
N HIS A 125 28.01 26.76 -14.91
CA HIS A 125 27.66 25.99 -16.10
C HIS A 125 26.43 26.61 -16.79
N ALA A 126 26.55 26.80 -18.11
CA ALA A 126 25.47 27.25 -18.98
C ALA A 126 24.42 26.16 -19.19
N LEU A 127 23.14 26.56 -19.15
CA LEU A 127 22.01 25.74 -19.58
C LEU A 127 22.03 25.65 -21.12
N VAL A 128 22.02 24.43 -21.68
CA VAL A 128 21.72 24.18 -23.10
C VAL A 128 20.57 23.19 -23.15
N SER A 129 19.47 23.61 -23.76
CA SER A 129 18.28 22.81 -24.04
C SER A 129 18.52 21.93 -25.28
N PHE A 130 18.22 20.63 -25.21
CA PHE A 130 18.19 19.76 -26.39
C PHE A 130 16.78 19.21 -26.60
N GLY A 131 16.20 19.52 -27.76
CA GLY A 131 14.97 18.90 -28.27
C GLY A 131 15.28 17.55 -28.93
N PHE A 132 14.41 16.57 -28.73
CA PHE A 132 14.56 15.21 -29.25
C PHE A 132 14.29 15.13 -30.76
N GLY A 133 15.28 14.65 -31.52
CA GLY A 133 15.18 14.35 -32.94
C GLY A 133 16.46 13.67 -33.43
N GLY A 134 16.62 12.37 -33.17
CA GLY A 134 17.84 11.63 -33.48
C GLY A 134 18.05 11.40 -34.97
N LYS A 135 19.22 11.81 -35.50
CA LYS A 135 19.75 11.39 -36.81
C LYS A 135 20.93 10.43 -36.60
N LEU A 136 20.99 9.36 -37.39
CA LEU A 136 22.07 8.38 -37.39
C LEU A 136 23.22 8.88 -38.29
N ILE A 137 24.45 8.91 -37.79
CA ILE A 137 25.65 9.25 -38.58
C ILE A 137 26.52 8.00 -38.66
N ILE A 138 26.79 7.53 -39.88
CA ILE A 138 27.69 6.39 -40.14
C ILE A 138 28.95 6.94 -40.82
N ILE A 139 30.12 6.70 -40.23
CA ILE A 139 31.42 7.08 -40.80
C ILE A 139 32.10 5.82 -41.32
N LYS A 140 32.48 5.83 -42.60
CA LYS A 140 33.23 4.73 -43.23
C LYS A 140 34.73 4.97 -43.05
N ALA A 141 35.40 4.13 -42.26
CA ALA A 141 36.87 4.09 -42.23
C ALA A 141 37.38 3.08 -43.28
N ASN A 142 38.26 3.51 -44.17
CA ASN A 142 38.93 2.60 -45.11
C ASN A 142 40.05 1.85 -44.39
N ASN A 143 39.97 0.52 -44.38
CA ASN A 143 41.05 -0.37 -43.93
C ASN A 143 42.26 -0.27 -44.86
N ASN A 144 43.37 0.28 -44.38
CA ASN A 144 44.74 -0.19 -44.64
C ASN A 144 45.78 0.77 -44.03
N THR A 145 46.44 0.33 -42.95
CA THR A 145 47.90 0.32 -42.68
C THR A 145 48.17 0.35 -41.17
N LEU A 146 48.66 -0.77 -40.63
CA LEU A 146 49.39 -0.81 -39.36
C LEU A 146 50.78 -0.19 -39.57
N GLY A 147 51.22 0.69 -38.67
CA GLY A 147 52.62 1.12 -38.60
C GLY A 147 52.86 2.06 -37.42
N ASN A 148 53.69 1.60 -36.48
CA ASN A 148 54.32 2.40 -35.42
C ASN A 148 54.90 3.71 -35.97
N SER A 149 54.51 4.87 -35.41
CA SER A 149 55.43 6.01 -35.25
C SER A 149 54.90 7.08 -34.31
N SER A 150 55.80 7.54 -33.46
CA SER A 150 55.70 8.64 -32.50
C SER A 150 55.74 10.03 -33.16
N PHE A 151 55.08 11.01 -32.54
CA PHE A 151 55.21 12.48 -32.66
C PHE A 151 54.81 13.22 -33.96
N GLY A 152 53.88 14.18 -33.79
CA GLY A 152 53.95 15.58 -34.27
C GLY A 152 53.71 15.91 -35.75
N GLY A 153 52.67 16.69 -36.06
CA GLY A 153 52.57 17.46 -37.32
C GLY A 153 51.15 17.75 -37.81
N GLN A 154 50.91 19.01 -38.20
CA GLN A 154 49.67 19.52 -38.81
C GLN A 154 49.55 19.11 -40.30
N ASN A 155 48.43 18.49 -40.71
CA ASN A 155 47.65 18.75 -41.94
C ASN A 155 46.55 17.68 -42.18
N PRO A 156 45.47 18.00 -42.94
CA PRO A 156 44.21 17.26 -42.92
C PRO A 156 44.18 16.10 -43.91
N SER A 157 43.57 14.97 -43.52
CA SER A 157 43.15 13.92 -44.45
C SER A 157 41.63 13.91 -44.54
N GLU A 158 41.12 14.06 -45.76
CA GLU A 158 39.71 14.17 -46.10
C GLU A 158 38.97 12.83 -45.86
N GLY A 159 37.97 12.86 -44.99
CA GLY A 159 36.95 11.80 -44.88
C GLY A 159 35.60 12.37 -45.29
N SER A 160 34.93 11.75 -46.28
CA SER A 160 33.58 12.13 -46.71
C SER A 160 32.53 11.56 -45.74
N ILE A 161 31.63 12.40 -45.24
CA ILE A 161 30.49 12.00 -44.38
C ILE A 161 29.23 11.93 -45.24
N PHE A 162 28.53 10.79 -45.22
CA PHE A 162 27.19 10.66 -45.80
C PHE A 162 26.16 10.56 -44.67
N VAL A 163 25.06 11.30 -44.80
CA VAL A 163 23.96 11.34 -43.83
C VAL A 163 22.72 10.73 -44.50
N PHE A 164 22.24 9.60 -43.99
CA PHE A 164 21.01 8.96 -44.45
C PHE A 164 19.92 9.08 -43.40
N ASN A 165 18.64 9.10 -43.82
CA ASN A 165 17.51 8.99 -42.92
C ASN A 165 17.10 7.52 -42.69
N LEU A 166 16.34 7.25 -41.62
CA LEU A 166 15.98 5.89 -41.20
C LEU A 166 15.13 5.15 -42.25
N MET A 167 14.34 5.86 -43.05
CA MET A 167 13.53 5.26 -44.12
C MET A 167 14.38 4.83 -45.32
N GLU A 168 15.48 5.53 -45.61
CA GLU A 168 16.43 5.20 -46.68
C GLU A 168 17.26 3.96 -46.35
N VAL A 169 17.51 3.67 -45.07
CA VAL A 169 18.19 2.45 -44.60
C VAL A 169 17.29 1.22 -44.69
N VAL A 170 15.96 1.42 -44.56
CA VAL A 170 14.98 0.33 -44.46
C VAL A 170 14.43 -0.11 -45.83
N SER A 171 14.49 0.74 -46.87
CA SER A 171 13.74 0.52 -48.13
C SER A 171 14.56 0.07 -49.36
N GLY A 172 15.83 -0.33 -49.21
CA GLY A 172 16.65 -0.85 -50.31
C GLY A 172 17.33 -2.19 -50.00
N MET A 173 16.72 -3.31 -50.40
CA MET A 173 17.40 -4.62 -50.56
C MET A 173 17.88 -4.77 -52.03
N PRO A 174 18.62 -5.81 -52.47
CA PRO A 174 19.42 -6.84 -51.79
C PRO A 174 20.87 -6.94 -52.34
N ASP A 175 21.84 -7.47 -51.59
CA ASP A 175 22.86 -8.38 -52.16
C ASP A 175 23.76 -8.99 -51.09
N GLU A 176 24.04 -10.29 -51.25
CA GLU A 176 24.95 -11.06 -50.44
C GLU A 176 26.40 -10.54 -50.56
N ARG A 177 27.11 -10.53 -49.42
CA ARG A 177 28.55 -10.20 -49.20
C ARG A 177 28.87 -8.76 -48.79
N SER A 178 28.67 -8.47 -47.50
CA SER A 178 29.56 -7.56 -46.76
C SER A 178 29.30 -7.67 -45.25
N SER A 179 30.32 -8.03 -44.49
CA SER A 179 30.34 -8.01 -43.03
C SER A 179 30.43 -6.55 -42.52
N PHE A 180 29.44 -6.11 -41.75
CA PHE A 180 29.47 -4.82 -41.05
C PHE A 180 29.96 -5.02 -39.61
N GLU A 181 31.01 -4.32 -39.18
CA GLU A 181 31.33 -4.12 -37.77
C GLU A 181 30.67 -2.83 -37.27
N VAL A 182 29.86 -2.94 -36.21
CA VAL A 182 29.29 -1.80 -35.49
C VAL A 182 30.05 -1.65 -34.18
N ALA A 183 30.89 -0.61 -34.08
CA ALA A 183 31.57 -0.26 -32.83
C ALA A 183 30.75 0.77 -32.04
N PHE A 184 30.31 0.40 -30.84
CA PHE A 184 29.75 1.33 -29.86
C PHE A 184 30.90 2.04 -29.12
N PHE A 185 31.03 3.35 -29.28
CA PHE A 185 31.87 4.16 -28.39
C PHE A 185 31.02 4.77 -27.27
N ILE A 186 31.16 4.22 -26.06
CA ILE A 186 30.79 4.92 -24.82
C ILE A 186 32.09 5.51 -24.26
N ALA A 187 32.19 6.83 -24.24
CA ALA A 187 33.29 7.52 -23.59
C ALA A 187 33.16 7.39 -22.06
N GLN A 188 33.91 6.45 -21.48
CA GLN A 188 34.24 6.47 -20.05
C GLN A 188 35.76 6.60 -19.92
N ASN A 189 36.19 7.65 -19.22
CA ASN A 189 37.59 7.89 -18.86
C ASN A 189 38.17 6.65 -18.14
N ARG A 190 39.22 6.07 -18.73
CA ARG A 190 39.98 4.95 -18.15
C ARG A 190 41.07 5.45 -17.20
N SER A 191 41.35 4.64 -16.18
CA SER A 191 42.71 4.25 -15.82
C SER A 191 42.78 2.71 -15.88
N TYR A 192 43.76 2.19 -16.63
CA TYR A 192 43.90 0.78 -17.00
C TYR A 192 44.73 -0.04 -15.99
N ALA A 193 44.45 -1.34 -15.93
CA ALA A 193 45.48 -2.38 -15.77
C ALA A 193 45.11 -3.59 -16.64
N LEU A 194 46.04 -4.00 -17.51
CA LEU A 194 45.98 -5.16 -18.40
C LEU A 194 46.29 -6.44 -17.63
N TRP A 195 45.56 -7.52 -17.91
CA TRP A 195 46.07 -8.89 -17.86
C TRP A 195 45.48 -9.70 -19.01
N GLU A 196 46.35 -10.26 -19.85
CA GLU A 196 46.07 -11.19 -20.94
C GLU A 196 45.98 -12.63 -20.41
N ALA A 197 45.04 -13.43 -20.91
CA ALA A 197 45.15 -14.89 -20.96
C ALA A 197 44.29 -15.47 -22.11
N PRO A 198 44.77 -16.52 -22.82
CA PRO A 198 44.30 -16.88 -24.16
C PRO A 198 43.12 -17.86 -24.19
N PHE A 199 42.22 -17.68 -25.16
CA PHE A 199 41.19 -18.65 -25.54
C PHE A 199 41.76 -19.68 -26.53
N SER A 200 41.42 -20.96 -26.34
CA SER A 200 41.50 -21.97 -27.39
C SER A 200 40.26 -22.88 -27.41
N PHE A 201 39.54 -22.82 -28.54
CA PHE A 201 38.80 -23.86 -29.27
C PHE A 201 37.78 -24.79 -28.55
N TRP A 202 36.47 -24.68 -28.87
CA TRP A 202 35.75 -25.51 -29.88
C TRP A 202 34.25 -25.14 -30.04
N HIS A 203 33.72 -25.53 -31.20
CA HIS A 203 32.41 -25.27 -31.82
C HIS A 203 31.16 -25.93 -31.18
N ARG A 204 29.99 -25.41 -31.61
CA ARG A 204 28.59 -25.93 -31.56
C ARG A 204 27.85 -25.83 -30.22
N ASP A 205 27.08 -24.75 -30.06
CA ASP A 205 25.61 -24.80 -29.95
C ASP A 205 25.04 -23.36 -29.96
N GLY A 206 24.15 -23.11 -30.91
CA GLY A 206 23.65 -21.79 -31.24
C GLY A 206 22.23 -21.55 -30.78
N VAL A 207 21.89 -21.72 -29.49
CA VAL A 207 20.63 -21.20 -28.90
C VAL A 207 20.79 -21.00 -27.38
N GLU A 208 21.61 -20.06 -26.90
CA GLU A 208 21.58 -19.73 -25.46
C GLU A 208 22.02 -18.30 -25.05
N ALA A 209 22.43 -17.45 -26.00
CA ALA A 209 23.02 -16.15 -25.65
C ALA A 209 22.02 -14.97 -25.48
N LYS A 210 20.72 -15.14 -25.75
CA LYS A 210 19.74 -14.04 -25.61
C LYS A 210 18.93 -14.01 -24.30
N LYS A 211 19.15 -14.96 -23.37
CA LYS A 211 18.42 -15.00 -22.07
C LYS A 211 19.11 -14.26 -20.91
N LYS A 212 20.32 -13.70 -21.08
CA LYS A 212 21.12 -13.10 -19.99
C LYS A 212 21.16 -11.57 -19.97
N GLY A 213 20.10 -10.90 -20.45
CA GLY A 213 20.06 -9.44 -20.63
C GLY A 213 19.79 -8.59 -19.39
N PHE A 214 19.27 -9.14 -18.29
CA PHE A 214 18.68 -8.32 -17.20
C PHE A 214 19.35 -8.42 -15.82
N CYS A 215 20.39 -9.25 -15.62
CA CYS A 215 21.03 -9.46 -14.31
C CYS A 215 22.37 -8.72 -14.11
N LYS A 216 22.68 -7.66 -14.88
CA LYS A 216 23.82 -6.81 -14.56
C LYS A 216 23.39 -5.69 -13.63
N SER A 217 23.62 -5.86 -12.33
CA SER A 217 23.57 -4.74 -11.40
C SER A 217 24.59 -3.68 -11.84
N SER A 218 24.14 -2.43 -11.93
CA SER A 218 25.04 -1.30 -12.03
C SER A 218 25.74 -1.11 -10.69
N LEU A 219 27.06 -1.38 -10.69
CA LEU A 219 28.10 -1.01 -9.71
C LEU A 219 28.56 -2.09 -8.70
N VAL A 220 29.89 -2.28 -8.72
CA VAL A 220 30.79 -3.10 -7.88
C VAL A 220 30.82 -4.61 -8.19
N GLN A 221 31.90 -5.07 -8.83
CA GLN A 221 32.25 -6.49 -8.85
C GLN A 221 32.67 -6.92 -7.43
N PRO A 222 32.09 -7.99 -6.86
CA PRO A 222 32.51 -8.47 -5.55
C PRO A 222 33.96 -8.96 -5.60
N ASN A 223 34.73 -8.71 -4.54
CA ASN A 223 36.07 -9.28 -4.43
C ASN A 223 36.00 -10.81 -4.17
N SER A 224 37.10 -11.54 -4.35
CA SER A 224 37.10 -13.02 -4.21
C SER A 224 36.71 -13.54 -2.82
N ALA A 225 36.82 -12.71 -1.78
CA ALA A 225 36.41 -13.06 -0.41
C ALA A 225 34.89 -12.93 -0.25
N GLU A 226 34.28 -11.87 -0.80
CA GLU A 226 32.83 -11.71 -0.87
C GLU A 226 32.19 -12.85 -1.67
N LEU A 227 32.78 -13.22 -2.81
CA LEU A 227 32.28 -14.34 -3.63
C LEU A 227 32.28 -15.68 -2.87
N LYS A 228 33.34 -15.96 -2.10
CA LYS A 228 33.41 -17.16 -1.24
C LYS A 228 32.38 -17.10 -0.09
N HIS A 229 32.20 -15.92 0.50
CA HIS A 229 31.20 -15.71 1.55
C HIS A 229 29.77 -15.90 0.99
N HIS A 230 29.49 -15.41 -0.22
CA HIS A 230 28.20 -15.58 -0.89
C HIS A 230 27.92 -17.05 -1.25
N LEU A 231 28.91 -17.80 -1.75
CA LEU A 231 28.78 -19.23 -2.02
C LEU A 231 28.52 -20.04 -0.74
N ALA A 232 29.26 -19.75 0.35
CA ALA A 232 29.05 -20.40 1.63
C ALA A 232 27.68 -20.07 2.24
N ALA A 233 27.24 -18.81 2.13
CA ALA A 233 25.92 -18.37 2.55
C ALA A 233 24.81 -19.08 1.75
N HIS A 234 24.98 -19.22 0.43
CA HIS A 234 24.00 -19.88 -0.44
C HIS A 234 23.80 -21.37 -0.07
N VAL A 235 24.89 -22.10 0.20
CA VAL A 235 24.82 -23.50 0.63
C VAL A 235 24.17 -23.63 2.02
N ALA A 236 24.57 -22.78 2.98
CA ALA A 236 23.97 -22.76 4.30
C ALA A 236 22.47 -22.42 4.25
N GLN A 237 22.09 -21.47 3.39
CA GLN A 237 20.71 -21.05 3.18
C GLN A 237 19.82 -22.17 2.62
N SER A 238 20.25 -22.84 1.53
CA SER A 238 19.48 -23.95 0.94
C SER A 238 19.21 -25.02 2.00
N SER A 239 20.23 -25.36 2.80
CA SER A 239 20.10 -26.34 3.87
C SER A 239 19.14 -25.90 4.99
N ALA A 240 19.13 -24.61 5.35
CA ALA A 240 18.26 -24.07 6.40
C ALA A 240 16.79 -24.00 5.97
N ILE A 241 16.52 -23.57 4.72
CA ILE A 241 15.17 -23.54 4.16
C ILE A 241 14.63 -24.96 3.96
N GLU A 242 15.47 -25.90 3.53
CA GLU A 242 15.11 -27.33 3.46
C GLU A 242 14.82 -27.92 4.85
N ALA A 243 15.62 -27.57 5.87
CA ALA A 243 15.38 -28.00 7.24
C ALA A 243 14.06 -27.45 7.80
N LEU A 244 13.77 -26.16 7.57
CA LEU A 244 12.49 -25.55 7.91
C LEU A 244 11.34 -26.27 7.19
N SER A 245 11.44 -26.47 5.87
CA SER A 245 10.39 -27.18 5.12
C SER A 245 10.17 -28.60 5.66
N LYS A 246 11.23 -29.31 6.03
CA LYS A 246 11.13 -30.66 6.60
C LYS A 246 10.47 -30.63 7.97
N ARG A 247 10.79 -29.64 8.82
CA ARG A 247 10.16 -29.46 10.14
C ARG A 247 8.67 -29.16 9.99
N LEU A 248 8.31 -28.18 9.17
CA LEU A 248 6.91 -27.81 8.90
C LEU A 248 6.13 -28.98 8.27
N ASP A 249 6.77 -29.78 7.40
CA ASP A 249 6.15 -31.00 6.86
C ASP A 249 5.77 -32.01 7.96
N THR A 250 6.49 -32.07 9.09
CA THR A 250 6.15 -32.95 10.23
C THR A 250 4.99 -32.44 11.07
N GLN A 251 4.70 -31.13 11.01
CA GLN A 251 3.57 -30.51 11.73
C GLN A 251 2.25 -30.60 10.92
N LYS A 252 2.30 -31.05 9.66
CA LYS A 252 1.11 -31.14 8.81
C LYS A 252 0.10 -32.16 9.33
N SER A 253 -1.18 -31.86 9.11
CA SER A 253 -2.26 -32.81 9.35
C SER A 253 -2.08 -34.10 8.55
N SER A 254 -2.65 -35.20 9.04
CA SER A 254 -2.56 -36.49 8.35
C SER A 254 -3.14 -36.44 6.94
N SER A 255 -2.69 -37.34 6.06
CA SER A 255 -3.21 -37.44 4.69
C SER A 255 -4.73 -37.55 4.65
N TYR A 256 -5.33 -38.29 5.58
CA TYR A 256 -6.78 -38.43 5.68
C TYR A 256 -7.50 -37.10 5.93
N VAL A 257 -6.99 -36.29 6.89
CA VAL A 257 -7.57 -34.98 7.21
C VAL A 257 -7.46 -34.04 6.02
N GLN A 258 -6.29 -33.99 5.37
CA GLN A 258 -6.06 -33.16 4.20
C GLN A 258 -6.96 -33.55 3.01
N GLU A 259 -7.09 -34.85 2.71
CA GLU A 259 -7.99 -35.34 1.66
C GLU A 259 -9.45 -34.95 1.94
N HIS A 260 -9.89 -35.03 3.20
CA HIS A 260 -11.25 -34.61 3.60
C HIS A 260 -11.44 -33.09 3.51
N ALA A 261 -10.44 -32.30 3.93
CA ALA A 261 -10.49 -30.85 3.83
C ALA A 261 -10.60 -30.40 2.36
N ALA A 262 -9.80 -30.98 1.47
CA ALA A 262 -9.89 -30.72 0.03
C ALA A 262 -11.27 -31.14 -0.54
N LYS A 263 -11.82 -32.26 -0.07
CA LYS A 263 -13.17 -32.70 -0.46
C LYS A 263 -14.25 -31.75 0.03
N ALA A 264 -14.11 -31.17 1.22
CA ALA A 264 -15.04 -30.17 1.76
C ALA A 264 -14.98 -28.86 0.97
N VAL A 265 -13.80 -28.45 0.46
CA VAL A 265 -13.69 -27.33 -0.49
C VAL A 265 -14.47 -27.64 -1.76
N LEU A 266 -14.32 -28.86 -2.32
CA LEU A 266 -15.11 -29.29 -3.47
C LEU A 266 -16.61 -29.32 -3.17
N GLU A 267 -17.02 -29.74 -1.97
CA GLU A 267 -18.44 -29.76 -1.57
C GLU A 267 -19.06 -28.37 -1.57
N ARG A 268 -18.35 -27.38 -1.01
CA ARG A 268 -18.81 -26.00 -0.99
C ARG A 268 -18.80 -25.35 -2.37
N LEU A 269 -17.84 -25.70 -3.23
CA LEU A 269 -17.71 -25.13 -4.58
C LEU A 269 -18.65 -25.79 -5.61
N LEU A 270 -18.71 -27.13 -5.64
CA LEU A 270 -19.45 -27.96 -6.61
C LEU A 270 -20.08 -29.19 -5.91
N PRO A 271 -21.15 -29.00 -5.11
CA PRO A 271 -21.73 -30.08 -4.30
C PRO A 271 -22.19 -31.29 -5.13
N THR A 272 -22.61 -31.07 -6.38
CA THR A 272 -23.07 -32.13 -7.28
C THR A 272 -21.95 -32.99 -7.86
N HIS A 273 -20.68 -32.56 -7.76
CA HIS A 273 -19.54 -33.21 -8.40
C HIS A 273 -18.65 -33.99 -7.43
N LEU A 274 -19.10 -34.18 -6.18
CA LEU A 274 -18.33 -34.89 -5.16
C LEU A 274 -17.92 -36.31 -5.55
N SER A 275 -18.75 -37.02 -6.33
CA SER A 275 -18.43 -38.36 -6.82
C SER A 275 -17.58 -38.36 -8.08
N SER A 276 -17.47 -37.23 -8.79
CA SER A 276 -16.71 -37.12 -10.04
C SER A 276 -15.20 -37.01 -9.82
N PHE A 277 -14.76 -36.66 -8.61
CA PHE A 277 -13.36 -36.46 -8.26
C PHE A 277 -12.89 -37.43 -7.16
N GLU A 278 -11.70 -37.98 -7.32
CA GLU A 278 -10.96 -38.64 -6.25
C GLU A 278 -9.71 -37.84 -5.89
N PHE A 279 -9.52 -37.60 -4.59
CA PHE A 279 -8.39 -36.85 -4.06
C PHE A 279 -7.44 -37.75 -3.28
N LYS A 280 -6.14 -37.59 -3.51
CA LYS A 280 -5.10 -38.39 -2.85
C LYS A 280 -3.86 -37.58 -2.50
N ILE A 281 -3.40 -37.70 -1.27
CA ILE A 281 -2.11 -37.17 -0.85
C ILE A 281 -0.99 -38.12 -1.31
N ILE A 282 0.05 -37.54 -1.90
CA ILE A 282 1.25 -38.26 -2.35
C ILE A 282 2.52 -37.66 -1.73
N PRO A 283 3.56 -38.47 -1.49
CA PRO A 283 4.81 -37.94 -0.95
C PRO A 283 5.58 -37.15 -2.03
N LYS A 284 6.32 -36.11 -1.61
CA LYS A 284 7.13 -35.23 -2.48
C LYS A 284 8.10 -35.99 -3.39
N VAL A 285 8.57 -37.18 -3.00
CA VAL A 285 9.46 -38.01 -3.82
C VAL A 285 8.84 -38.36 -5.18
N VAL A 286 7.52 -38.56 -5.25
CA VAL A 286 6.78 -38.81 -6.50
C VAL A 286 6.85 -37.59 -7.43
N CYS A 287 6.95 -36.39 -6.86
CA CYS A 287 7.08 -35.13 -7.58
C CYS A 287 8.54 -34.75 -7.89
N GLY A 288 9.53 -35.60 -7.55
CA GLY A 288 10.96 -35.26 -7.67
C GLY A 288 11.44 -34.29 -6.60
N GLY A 289 10.95 -34.43 -5.37
CA GLY A 289 11.39 -33.68 -4.18
C GLY A 289 10.73 -32.32 -3.97
N ARG A 290 9.85 -31.89 -4.87
CA ARG A 290 9.11 -30.60 -4.79
C ARG A 290 7.63 -30.83 -4.53
N SER A 291 6.93 -29.81 -4.03
CA SER A 291 5.46 -29.84 -3.99
C SER A 291 4.88 -29.85 -5.40
N CYS A 292 3.85 -30.65 -5.63
CA CYS A 292 3.19 -30.75 -6.93
C CYS A 292 1.74 -31.23 -6.82
N PHE A 293 0.98 -31.02 -7.90
CA PHE A 293 -0.25 -31.75 -8.14
C PHE A 293 -0.20 -32.49 -9.47
N TRP A 294 -0.95 -33.60 -9.55
CA TRP A 294 -1.00 -34.49 -10.70
C TRP A 294 -2.44 -34.89 -11.00
N ILE A 295 -2.91 -34.50 -12.17
CA ILE A 295 -4.28 -34.69 -12.65
C ILE A 295 -4.29 -35.82 -13.68
N THR A 296 -5.12 -36.84 -13.47
CA THR A 296 -5.23 -38.03 -14.34
C THR A 296 -6.68 -38.44 -14.53
N ASN A 297 -6.99 -39.15 -15.61
CA ASN A 297 -8.29 -39.82 -15.73
C ASN A 297 -8.37 -41.01 -14.78
N TYR A 298 -9.57 -41.29 -14.25
CA TYR A 298 -9.84 -42.54 -13.56
C TYR A 298 -9.82 -43.71 -14.56
N LYS A 299 -9.12 -44.81 -14.23
CA LYS A 299 -8.88 -45.92 -15.19
C LYS A 299 -10.05 -46.90 -15.32
N ASN A 300 -10.89 -47.03 -14.31
CA ASN A 300 -11.98 -48.00 -14.27
C ASN A 300 -13.34 -47.30 -14.31
N SER A 301 -13.90 -47.09 -15.49
CA SER A 301 -15.20 -46.43 -15.64
C SER A 301 -16.36 -47.40 -15.36
N SER A 302 -17.02 -47.23 -14.21
CA SER A 302 -18.39 -47.71 -13.94
C SER A 302 -19.32 -46.49 -13.82
N SER A 303 -20.64 -46.66 -13.87
CA SER A 303 -21.57 -45.51 -13.83
C SER A 303 -21.45 -44.64 -12.57
N ASN A 304 -20.80 -45.12 -11.50
CA ASN A 304 -20.65 -44.44 -10.22
C ASN A 304 -19.18 -44.25 -9.80
N SER A 305 -18.21 -44.49 -10.70
CA SER A 305 -16.80 -44.24 -10.40
C SER A 305 -16.44 -42.76 -10.61
N PRO A 306 -15.41 -42.25 -9.92
CA PRO A 306 -14.81 -40.96 -10.26
C PRO A 306 -14.41 -40.90 -11.74
N GLU A 307 -14.39 -39.69 -12.29
CA GLU A 307 -13.95 -39.40 -13.65
C GLU A 307 -12.49 -38.93 -13.64
N ILE A 308 -12.14 -38.10 -12.66
CA ILE A 308 -10.83 -37.45 -12.53
C ILE A 308 -10.22 -37.80 -11.17
N ILE A 309 -8.93 -38.12 -11.16
CA ILE A 309 -8.14 -38.26 -9.93
C ILE A 309 -7.14 -37.10 -9.86
N ILE A 310 -7.12 -36.41 -8.72
CA ILE A 310 -6.16 -35.36 -8.41
C ILE A 310 -5.31 -35.82 -7.24
N ARG A 311 -4.01 -35.96 -7.50
CA ARG A 311 -3.01 -36.26 -6.49
C ARG A 311 -2.25 -34.99 -6.13
N GLY A 312 -1.95 -34.74 -4.87
CA GLY A 312 -1.20 -33.56 -4.45
C GLY A 312 -0.31 -33.83 -3.24
N THR A 313 0.72 -33.01 -3.05
CA THR A 313 1.61 -33.13 -1.88
C THR A 313 1.00 -32.62 -0.58
N THR A 314 0.01 -31.72 -0.70
CA THR A 314 -0.84 -31.24 0.40
C THR A 314 -2.27 -31.04 -0.12
N ALA A 315 -3.22 -30.76 0.78
CA ALA A 315 -4.57 -30.40 0.37
C ALA A 315 -4.59 -29.14 -0.52
N VAL A 316 -3.77 -28.12 -0.23
CA VAL A 316 -3.61 -26.94 -1.09
C VAL A 316 -3.20 -27.33 -2.52
N GLU A 317 -2.30 -28.30 -2.70
CA GLU A 317 -1.95 -28.76 -4.04
C GLU A 317 -3.10 -29.51 -4.71
N ILE A 318 -3.88 -30.30 -3.96
CA ILE A 318 -5.08 -30.96 -4.48
C ILE A 318 -6.13 -29.92 -4.94
N THR A 319 -6.43 -28.91 -4.12
CA THR A 319 -7.41 -27.86 -4.46
C THR A 319 -6.91 -26.97 -5.60
N SER A 320 -5.60 -26.68 -5.65
CA SER A 320 -4.99 -25.99 -6.81
C SER A 320 -5.10 -26.82 -8.07
N GLY A 321 -4.90 -28.15 -7.99
CA GLY A 321 -5.10 -29.06 -9.12
C GLY A 321 -6.56 -29.13 -9.57
N LEU A 322 -7.51 -29.07 -8.63
CA LEU A 322 -8.94 -28.93 -8.93
C LEU A 322 -9.19 -27.61 -9.68
N HIS A 323 -8.73 -26.49 -9.14
CA HIS A 323 -8.89 -25.18 -9.78
C HIS A 323 -8.25 -25.16 -11.17
N TRP A 324 -7.04 -25.72 -11.33
CA TRP A 324 -6.35 -25.84 -12.61
C TRP A 324 -7.16 -26.64 -13.63
N TYR A 325 -7.74 -27.77 -13.21
CA TYR A 325 -8.62 -28.57 -14.06
C TYR A 325 -9.88 -27.79 -14.47
N LEU A 326 -10.57 -27.18 -13.51
CA LEU A 326 -11.78 -26.39 -13.77
C LEU A 326 -11.50 -25.22 -14.73
N LYS A 327 -10.37 -24.55 -14.57
CA LYS A 327 -9.94 -23.44 -15.42
C LYS A 327 -9.60 -23.88 -16.85
N TYR A 328 -8.71 -24.87 -17.00
CA TYR A 328 -8.12 -25.22 -18.31
C TYR A 328 -8.89 -26.29 -19.09
N TRP A 329 -9.71 -27.11 -18.43
CA TRP A 329 -10.53 -28.13 -19.11
C TRP A 329 -12.01 -27.78 -19.12
N CYS A 330 -12.54 -27.19 -18.04
CA CYS A 330 -13.96 -26.86 -17.95
C CYS A 330 -14.27 -25.41 -18.31
N GLY A 331 -13.27 -24.53 -18.46
CA GLY A 331 -13.47 -23.11 -18.77
C GLY A 331 -14.16 -22.32 -17.66
N ALA A 332 -14.05 -22.76 -16.40
CA ALA A 332 -14.61 -22.08 -15.24
C ALA A 332 -13.70 -20.96 -14.71
N HIS A 333 -14.27 -20.05 -13.94
CA HIS A 333 -13.57 -18.94 -13.28
C HIS A 333 -14.01 -18.78 -11.83
N ILE A 334 -13.05 -18.51 -10.95
CA ILE A 334 -13.27 -18.37 -9.50
C ILE A 334 -12.60 -17.10 -9.01
N SER A 335 -13.39 -16.09 -8.63
CA SER A 335 -12.92 -14.88 -7.95
C SER A 335 -13.80 -14.59 -6.72
N TRP A 336 -13.50 -13.51 -5.99
CA TRP A 336 -14.31 -13.11 -4.82
C TRP A 336 -15.73 -12.74 -5.23
N ASP A 337 -16.70 -13.01 -4.35
CA ASP A 337 -18.11 -12.60 -4.52
C ASP A 337 -18.22 -11.12 -4.87
N LYS A 338 -17.42 -10.27 -4.21
CA LYS A 338 -17.31 -8.82 -4.43
C LYS A 338 -16.77 -8.38 -5.80
N THR A 339 -16.32 -9.32 -6.62
CA THR A 339 -15.80 -9.08 -7.99
C THR A 339 -16.65 -9.76 -9.06
N GLY A 340 -17.95 -9.94 -8.78
CA GLY A 340 -18.90 -10.67 -9.63
C GLY A 340 -18.96 -12.18 -9.37
N GLY A 341 -18.16 -12.70 -8.43
CA GLY A 341 -18.20 -14.08 -7.99
C GLY A 341 -17.64 -15.09 -8.99
N ILE A 342 -18.24 -16.28 -9.01
CA ILE A 342 -17.74 -17.43 -9.77
C ILE A 342 -18.53 -17.64 -11.06
N GLN A 343 -17.85 -18.11 -12.11
CA GLN A 343 -18.45 -18.66 -13.32
C GLN A 343 -18.16 -20.17 -13.33
N ILE A 344 -19.21 -20.97 -13.15
CA ILE A 344 -19.10 -22.45 -13.13
C ILE A 344 -20.09 -23.14 -14.07
N ALA A 345 -20.87 -22.37 -14.83
CA ALA A 345 -21.91 -22.90 -15.71
C ALA A 345 -21.35 -23.70 -16.90
N SER A 346 -20.08 -23.52 -17.23
CA SER A 346 -19.37 -24.26 -18.27
C SER A 346 -18.96 -25.67 -17.83
N ILE A 347 -19.01 -25.98 -16.52
CA ILE A 347 -18.62 -27.28 -15.99
C ILE A 347 -19.68 -28.33 -16.38
N PRO A 348 -19.30 -29.40 -17.11
CA PRO A 348 -20.25 -30.45 -17.45
C PRO A 348 -20.82 -31.15 -16.21
N LYS A 349 -22.02 -31.72 -16.35
CA LYS A 349 -22.62 -32.57 -15.31
C LYS A 349 -21.73 -33.80 -15.04
N PRO A 350 -21.83 -34.41 -13.84
CA PRO A 350 -21.18 -35.69 -13.55
C PRO A 350 -21.40 -36.73 -14.66
N GLY A 351 -20.33 -37.39 -15.08
CA GLY A 351 -20.28 -38.33 -16.21
C GLY A 351 -19.90 -37.69 -17.56
N GLY A 352 -19.78 -36.36 -17.61
CA GLY A 352 -19.42 -35.60 -18.82
C GLY A 352 -18.16 -34.76 -18.68
N LEU A 353 -17.35 -34.94 -17.64
CA LEU A 353 -16.16 -34.13 -17.42
C LEU A 353 -15.10 -34.35 -18.53
N PRO A 354 -14.43 -33.29 -19.04
CA PRO A 354 -13.48 -33.43 -20.13
C PRO A 354 -12.29 -34.33 -19.77
N ARG A 355 -12.04 -35.35 -20.60
CA ARG A 355 -10.92 -36.28 -20.38
C ARG A 355 -9.57 -35.63 -20.70
N ILE A 356 -8.56 -36.02 -19.95
CA ILE A 356 -7.17 -35.62 -20.19
C ILE A 356 -6.60 -36.51 -21.30
N LEU A 357 -6.23 -35.92 -22.44
CA LEU A 357 -5.79 -36.67 -23.62
C LEU A 357 -4.40 -37.32 -23.46
N LYS A 358 -3.59 -36.88 -22.49
CA LYS A 358 -2.31 -37.50 -22.16
C LYS A 358 -2.54 -38.67 -21.21
N ASP A 359 -2.14 -39.88 -21.62
CA ASP A 359 -2.34 -41.12 -20.82
C ASP A 359 -1.68 -41.05 -19.43
N GLU A 360 -0.53 -40.39 -19.33
CA GLU A 360 0.20 -40.17 -18.07
C GLU A 360 -0.40 -39.04 -17.21
N GLY A 361 -1.37 -38.28 -17.74
CA GLY A 361 -1.94 -37.10 -17.08
C GLY A 361 -1.06 -35.86 -17.17
N VAL A 362 -1.32 -34.89 -16.29
CA VAL A 362 -0.62 -33.60 -16.21
C VAL A 362 -0.09 -33.40 -14.80
N ILE A 363 1.23 -33.27 -14.67
CA ILE A 363 1.91 -32.95 -13.41
C ILE A 363 2.39 -31.49 -13.43
N ILE A 364 2.00 -30.72 -12.43
CA ILE A 364 2.42 -29.32 -12.25
C ILE A 364 3.20 -29.22 -10.94
N LYS A 365 4.47 -28.88 -11.03
CA LYS A 365 5.39 -28.74 -9.89
C LYS A 365 5.52 -27.28 -9.52
N ARG A 366 5.59 -26.98 -8.23
CA ARG A 366 5.97 -25.64 -7.78
C ARG A 366 7.44 -25.37 -8.10
N PRO A 367 7.78 -24.25 -8.76
CA PRO A 367 9.16 -23.83 -8.94
C PRO A 367 9.78 -23.24 -7.67
N VAL A 368 8.95 -22.79 -6.73
CA VAL A 368 9.32 -22.22 -5.42
C VAL A 368 8.46 -22.86 -4.31
N PRO A 369 8.98 -23.04 -3.09
CA PRO A 369 8.23 -23.71 -2.02
C PRO A 369 7.07 -22.88 -1.47
N TRP A 370 7.17 -21.54 -1.46
CA TRP A 370 6.22 -20.67 -0.78
C TRP A 370 5.38 -19.82 -1.73
N ASN A 371 4.08 -19.76 -1.47
CA ASN A 371 3.12 -18.82 -2.03
C ASN A 371 2.43 -18.09 -0.87
N TYR A 372 2.86 -16.86 -0.66
CA TYR A 372 2.48 -16.01 0.47
C TYR A 372 1.25 -15.15 0.15
N TYR A 373 0.45 -14.88 1.18
CA TYR A 373 -0.72 -14.02 1.02
C TYR A 373 -0.97 -13.13 2.25
N GLN A 374 -1.40 -11.91 1.92
CA GLN A 374 -1.83 -10.78 2.76
C GLN A 374 -0.73 -9.79 3.11
N ASN A 375 -1.11 -8.54 3.28
CA ASN A 375 -0.35 -7.53 3.99
C ASN A 375 -0.81 -7.49 5.46
N VAL A 376 0.03 -6.97 6.35
CA VAL A 376 -0.41 -6.68 7.73
C VAL A 376 -1.58 -5.68 7.74
N VAL A 377 -1.65 -4.76 6.78
CA VAL A 377 -2.74 -3.77 6.68
C VAL A 377 -4.02 -4.28 6.00
N THR A 378 -3.99 -5.44 5.32
CA THR A 378 -5.20 -6.11 4.81
C THR A 378 -6.20 -6.37 5.94
N SER A 379 -5.66 -6.53 7.15
CA SER A 379 -6.46 -6.69 8.36
C SER A 379 -7.35 -5.54 8.75
N SER A 380 -6.97 -4.33 8.39
CA SER A 380 -7.80 -3.17 8.61
C SER A 380 -8.71 -2.93 7.41
N TYR A 381 -8.18 -2.93 6.18
CA TYR A 381 -8.92 -2.42 5.01
C TYR A 381 -9.90 -3.41 4.38
N SER A 382 -9.82 -4.71 4.71
CA SER A 382 -10.68 -5.70 4.08
C SER A 382 -11.40 -6.61 5.07
N TYR A 383 -10.67 -7.31 5.94
CA TYR A 383 -11.27 -8.39 6.73
C TYR A 383 -11.57 -8.07 8.19
N VAL A 384 -11.44 -6.81 8.63
CA VAL A 384 -11.78 -6.38 10.01
C VAL A 384 -13.21 -6.74 10.40
N TRP A 385 -14.15 -6.72 9.45
CA TRP A 385 -15.57 -6.97 9.71
C TRP A 385 -16.04 -8.37 9.27
N TRP A 386 -15.11 -9.29 9.00
CA TRP A 386 -15.47 -10.64 8.57
C TRP A 386 -15.85 -11.53 9.74
N ASN A 387 -16.93 -12.28 9.55
CA ASN A 387 -17.28 -13.43 10.39
C ASN A 387 -16.59 -14.71 9.87
N TRP A 388 -16.86 -15.84 10.53
CA TRP A 388 -16.32 -17.13 10.10
C TRP A 388 -16.74 -17.52 8.68
N GLU A 389 -18.00 -17.28 8.29
CA GLU A 389 -18.50 -17.65 6.97
C GLU A 389 -17.71 -16.99 5.83
N ARG A 390 -17.39 -15.69 5.98
CA ARG A 390 -16.55 -14.99 5.00
C ARG A 390 -15.09 -15.46 5.05
N TRP A 391 -14.54 -15.76 6.23
CA TRP A 391 -13.19 -16.32 6.38
C TRP A 391 -13.07 -17.72 5.77
N GLU A 392 -14.08 -18.58 5.92
CA GLU A 392 -14.09 -19.92 5.31
C GLU A 392 -14.00 -19.83 3.78
N LYS A 393 -14.78 -18.93 3.17
CA LYS A 393 -14.68 -18.66 1.72
C LYS A 393 -13.30 -18.15 1.32
N GLU A 394 -12.68 -17.28 2.13
CA GLU A 394 -11.34 -16.78 1.82
C GLU A 394 -10.30 -17.90 1.88
N ILE A 395 -10.35 -18.77 2.88
CA ILE A 395 -9.39 -19.87 3.03
C ILE A 395 -9.57 -20.91 1.91
N ASP A 396 -10.81 -21.15 1.48
CA ASP A 396 -11.10 -21.97 0.31
C ASP A 396 -10.49 -21.35 -0.97
N TRP A 397 -10.70 -20.04 -1.16
CA TRP A 397 -10.08 -19.31 -2.27
C TRP A 397 -8.54 -19.37 -2.21
N MET A 398 -7.94 -19.14 -1.03
CA MET A 398 -6.50 -19.28 -0.81
C MET A 398 -6.01 -20.67 -1.25
N ALA A 399 -6.71 -21.74 -0.87
CA ALA A 399 -6.34 -23.10 -1.23
C ALA A 399 -6.47 -23.36 -2.75
N LEU A 400 -7.50 -22.82 -3.42
CA LEU A 400 -7.69 -22.91 -4.87
C LEU A 400 -6.61 -22.12 -5.64
N GLN A 401 -6.17 -20.98 -5.10
CA GLN A 401 -5.08 -20.17 -5.65
C GLN A 401 -3.69 -20.67 -5.26
N GLY A 402 -3.60 -21.77 -4.50
CA GLY A 402 -2.35 -22.38 -4.12
C GLY A 402 -1.54 -21.61 -3.09
N VAL A 403 -2.17 -20.77 -2.27
CA VAL A 403 -1.56 -20.10 -1.12
C VAL A 403 -1.24 -21.15 -0.06
N ASN A 404 -0.01 -21.17 0.43
CA ASN A 404 0.44 -22.09 1.48
C ASN A 404 1.18 -21.39 2.64
N LEU A 405 1.37 -20.08 2.57
CA LEU A 405 2.00 -19.27 3.63
C LEU A 405 1.18 -18.00 3.94
N PRO A 406 -0.07 -18.10 4.44
CA PRO A 406 -0.89 -16.93 4.76
C PRO A 406 -0.52 -16.28 6.10
N LEU A 407 -0.68 -14.96 6.22
CA LEU A 407 -0.69 -14.29 7.53
C LEU A 407 -1.92 -14.70 8.36
N ALA A 408 -1.76 -14.78 9.69
CA ALA A 408 -2.84 -15.10 10.62
C ALA A 408 -2.76 -14.20 11.88
N PHE A 409 -3.18 -12.94 11.74
CA PHE A 409 -3.02 -11.89 12.77
C PHE A 409 -4.27 -11.66 13.63
N THR A 410 -5.38 -12.33 13.32
CA THR A 410 -6.62 -12.20 14.08
C THR A 410 -6.38 -12.53 15.55
N ALA A 411 -7.00 -11.75 16.45
CA ALA A 411 -6.89 -11.88 17.91
C ALA A 411 -5.53 -11.59 18.55
N GLN A 412 -4.57 -10.99 17.84
CA GLN A 412 -3.28 -10.58 18.42
C GLN A 412 -3.45 -9.77 19.73
N GLU A 413 -4.46 -8.91 19.83
CA GLU A 413 -4.72 -8.09 21.03
C GLU A 413 -5.16 -8.93 22.23
N ALA A 414 -5.86 -10.06 22.01
CA ALA A 414 -6.24 -10.97 23.08
C ALA A 414 -5.02 -11.71 23.65
N ILE A 415 -4.03 -12.02 22.81
CA ILE A 415 -2.74 -12.56 23.26
C ILE A 415 -1.99 -11.49 24.05
N TRP A 416 -1.90 -10.26 23.54
CA TRP A 416 -1.24 -9.15 24.24
C TRP A 416 -1.87 -8.85 25.60
N GLN A 417 -3.20 -8.87 25.72
CA GLN A 417 -3.88 -8.70 27.00
C GLN A 417 -3.40 -9.74 28.02
N LYS A 418 -3.33 -11.02 27.64
CA LYS A 418 -2.88 -12.11 28.52
C LYS A 418 -1.41 -11.96 28.91
N VAL A 419 -0.55 -11.56 27.96
CA VAL A 419 0.88 -11.33 28.20
C VAL A 419 1.08 -10.17 29.17
N PHE A 420 0.56 -8.99 28.86
CA PHE A 420 0.80 -7.78 29.66
C PHE A 420 0.18 -7.85 31.07
N MET A 421 -0.91 -8.59 31.25
CA MET A 421 -1.42 -8.90 32.59
C MET A 421 -0.41 -9.71 33.43
N GLY A 422 0.40 -10.57 32.80
CA GLY A 422 1.54 -11.25 33.44
C GLY A 422 2.68 -10.31 33.86
N PHE A 423 2.74 -9.10 33.29
CA PHE A 423 3.66 -8.01 33.65
C PHE A 423 2.97 -6.94 34.52
N ASN A 424 1.90 -7.31 35.22
CA ASN A 424 1.13 -6.44 36.14
C ASN A 424 0.45 -5.23 35.49
N ILE A 425 0.25 -5.22 34.16
CA ILE A 425 -0.55 -4.19 33.48
C ILE A 425 -2.03 -4.58 33.56
N SER A 426 -2.85 -3.65 34.04
CA SER A 426 -4.30 -3.86 34.16
C SER A 426 -5.00 -3.75 32.80
N LYS A 427 -6.23 -4.29 32.71
CA LYS A 427 -7.05 -4.18 31.49
C LYS A 427 -7.32 -2.72 31.11
N LEU A 428 -7.61 -1.86 32.09
CA LEU A 428 -7.86 -0.44 31.88
C LEU A 428 -6.64 0.30 31.32
N GLU A 429 -5.43 -0.11 31.69
CA GLU A 429 -4.20 0.47 31.14
C GLU A 429 -3.93 0.05 29.69
N LEU A 430 -4.60 -0.99 29.20
CA LEU A 430 -4.54 -1.42 27.79
C LEU A 430 -5.59 -0.75 26.91
N ASP A 431 -6.62 -0.14 27.49
CA ASP A 431 -7.66 0.60 26.75
C ASP A 431 -7.06 1.75 25.93
N ASP A 432 -5.99 2.37 26.44
CA ASP A 432 -5.23 3.43 25.76
C ASP A 432 -4.13 2.88 24.83
N PHE A 433 -3.84 1.58 24.87
CA PHE A 433 -2.78 0.96 24.07
C PHE A 433 -3.31 0.40 22.74
N PHE A 434 -4.44 -0.33 22.77
CA PHE A 434 -5.01 -0.89 21.56
C PHE A 434 -5.76 0.17 20.73
N GLY A 435 -5.59 0.13 19.42
CA GLY A 435 -6.47 0.87 18.50
C GLY A 435 -7.88 0.28 18.46
N GLY A 436 -8.82 1.00 17.86
CA GLY A 436 -10.13 0.46 17.47
C GLY A 436 -9.99 -0.57 16.35
N PRO A 437 -11.02 -1.41 16.13
CA PRO A 437 -10.95 -2.53 15.18
C PRO A 437 -10.37 -2.18 13.80
N ALA A 438 -10.83 -1.06 13.22
CA ALA A 438 -10.46 -0.64 11.86
C ALA A 438 -9.03 -0.06 11.77
N PHE A 439 -8.33 0.10 12.89
CA PHE A 439 -7.02 0.75 12.96
C PHE A 439 -5.94 -0.16 13.56
N LEU A 440 -6.27 -1.44 13.79
CA LEU A 440 -5.38 -2.38 14.47
C LEU A 440 -4.08 -2.63 13.71
N ALA A 441 -4.07 -2.62 12.37
CA ALA A 441 -2.84 -2.80 11.62
C ALA A 441 -1.76 -1.77 12.01
N TRP A 442 -2.09 -0.48 12.04
CA TRP A 442 -1.18 0.60 12.41
C TRP A 442 -0.88 0.63 13.91
N ALA A 443 -1.82 0.20 14.76
CA ALA A 443 -1.55 0.02 16.18
C ALA A 443 -0.49 -1.07 16.42
N ARG A 444 -0.59 -2.21 15.73
CA ARG A 444 0.36 -3.34 15.82
C ARG A 444 1.76 -2.95 15.34
N MET A 445 1.85 -2.15 14.28
CA MET A 445 3.10 -1.61 13.75
C MET A 445 3.67 -0.45 14.60
N GLY A 446 2.94 0.02 15.63
CA GLY A 446 3.39 1.06 16.53
C GLY A 446 3.29 2.47 15.98
N ASN A 447 2.46 2.70 14.96
CA ASN A 447 2.26 4.03 14.37
C ASN A 447 1.27 4.87 15.17
N LEU A 448 0.26 4.25 15.80
CA LEU A 448 -0.75 4.90 16.63
C LEU A 448 -1.13 4.02 17.83
N HIS A 449 -1.84 4.57 18.80
CA HIS A 449 -2.48 3.80 19.88
C HIS A 449 -3.83 4.43 20.24
N GLY A 450 -4.74 3.67 20.87
CA GLY A 450 -6.03 4.17 21.39
C GLY A 450 -7.08 4.63 20.36
N TRP A 451 -6.69 5.06 19.15
CA TRP A 451 -7.59 5.68 18.16
C TRP A 451 -8.71 4.74 17.73
N GLY A 452 -9.95 5.17 17.90
CA GLY A 452 -11.15 4.37 17.61
C GLY A 452 -11.48 3.29 18.65
N GLY A 453 -10.63 3.13 19.68
CA GLY A 453 -10.83 2.25 20.81
C GLY A 453 -11.73 2.85 21.91
N PRO A 454 -11.77 2.24 23.11
CA PRO A 454 -11.07 1.00 23.48
C PRO A 454 -11.73 -0.25 22.88
N LEU A 455 -10.99 -1.36 22.83
CA LEU A 455 -11.54 -2.67 22.47
C LEU A 455 -12.31 -3.28 23.64
N SER A 456 -13.52 -3.78 23.39
CA SER A 456 -14.28 -4.49 24.42
C SER A 456 -13.74 -5.90 24.66
N GLN A 457 -14.02 -6.48 25.83
CA GLN A 457 -13.70 -7.89 26.07
C GLN A 457 -14.43 -8.83 25.09
N ASN A 458 -15.66 -8.49 24.67
CA ASN A 458 -16.39 -9.25 23.66
C ASN A 458 -15.60 -9.33 22.34
N TRP A 459 -15.01 -8.21 21.91
CA TRP A 459 -14.14 -8.20 20.73
C TRP A 459 -12.98 -9.17 20.88
N LEU A 460 -12.23 -9.07 21.99
CA LEU A 460 -11.07 -9.92 22.25
C LEU A 460 -11.42 -11.41 22.26
N ASP A 461 -12.51 -11.77 22.94
CA ASP A 461 -12.95 -13.16 23.08
C ASP A 461 -13.47 -13.72 21.75
N ASN A 462 -14.28 -12.94 21.00
CA ASN A 462 -14.82 -13.34 19.70
C ASN A 462 -13.71 -13.50 18.66
N GLN A 463 -12.77 -12.55 18.59
CA GLN A 463 -11.64 -12.63 17.67
C GLN A 463 -10.75 -13.83 18.01
N LEU A 464 -10.51 -14.12 19.30
CA LEU A 464 -9.75 -15.31 19.72
C LEU A 464 -10.43 -16.61 19.27
N GLY A 465 -11.75 -16.70 19.38
CA GLY A 465 -12.54 -17.81 18.85
C GLY A 465 -12.39 -17.95 17.33
N LEU A 466 -12.52 -16.83 16.61
CA LEU A 466 -12.38 -16.78 15.15
C LEU A 466 -10.99 -17.22 14.68
N GLN A 467 -9.92 -16.72 15.33
CA GLN A 467 -8.55 -17.10 14.99
C GLN A 467 -8.31 -18.60 15.15
N LYS A 468 -8.86 -19.24 16.18
CA LYS A 468 -8.73 -20.70 16.36
C LYS A 468 -9.40 -21.47 15.21
N GLN A 469 -10.53 -20.99 14.68
CA GLN A 469 -11.18 -21.58 13.51
C GLN A 469 -10.35 -21.37 12.23
N ILE A 470 -9.81 -20.16 12.03
CA ILE A 470 -8.93 -19.82 10.90
C ILE A 470 -7.72 -20.74 10.88
N LEU A 471 -7.00 -20.85 12.00
CA LEU A 471 -5.81 -21.70 12.12
C LEU A 471 -6.14 -23.18 11.90
N SER A 472 -7.25 -23.69 12.47
CA SER A 472 -7.68 -25.08 12.24
C SER A 472 -7.86 -25.38 10.76
N ARG A 473 -8.58 -24.52 10.03
CA ARG A 473 -8.85 -24.74 8.61
C ARG A 473 -7.59 -24.59 7.75
N MET A 474 -6.72 -23.64 8.06
CA MET A 474 -5.42 -23.49 7.38
C MET A 474 -4.58 -24.77 7.51
N LEU A 475 -4.48 -25.32 8.72
CA LEU A 475 -3.72 -26.55 8.99
C LEU A 475 -4.35 -27.78 8.34
N GLU A 476 -5.68 -27.92 8.39
CA GLU A 476 -6.44 -28.97 7.70
C GLU A 476 -6.15 -29.01 6.20
N LEU A 477 -5.96 -27.84 5.58
CA LEU A 477 -5.62 -27.73 4.16
C LEU A 477 -4.12 -27.87 3.88
N GLY A 478 -3.28 -27.96 4.91
CA GLY A 478 -1.83 -28.09 4.78
C GLY A 478 -1.09 -26.78 4.53
N MET A 479 -1.70 -25.63 4.86
CA MET A 479 -1.05 -24.32 4.88
C MET A 479 -0.17 -24.18 6.14
N THR A 480 0.84 -23.32 6.05
CA THR A 480 1.64 -22.88 7.19
C THR A 480 1.25 -21.44 7.54
N PRO A 481 0.48 -21.22 8.63
CA PRO A 481 0.13 -19.86 9.04
C PRO A 481 1.36 -19.10 9.54
N VAL A 482 1.43 -17.81 9.27
CA VAL A 482 2.45 -16.92 9.83
C VAL A 482 1.83 -16.15 10.99
N LEU A 483 2.37 -16.36 12.20
CA LEU A 483 1.89 -15.69 13.42
C LEU A 483 2.68 -14.40 13.69
N PRO A 484 2.13 -13.43 14.42
CA PRO A 484 2.89 -12.25 14.81
C PRO A 484 3.96 -12.57 15.86
N SER A 485 4.88 -11.63 16.07
CA SER A 485 5.85 -11.60 17.15
C SER A 485 6.03 -10.18 17.68
N PHE A 486 6.76 -10.04 18.79
CA PHE A 486 7.03 -8.78 19.44
C PHE A 486 8.02 -7.91 18.65
N SER A 487 7.62 -6.67 18.39
CA SER A 487 8.40 -5.67 17.66
C SER A 487 9.04 -4.60 18.53
N GLY A 488 8.83 -4.64 19.85
CA GLY A 488 9.33 -3.63 20.80
C GLY A 488 8.26 -2.64 21.28
N ASN A 489 7.12 -2.55 20.60
CA ASN A 489 6.05 -1.62 20.97
C ASN A 489 5.33 -2.05 22.26
N VAL A 490 5.29 -1.16 23.26
CA VAL A 490 4.78 -1.45 24.61
C VAL A 490 3.78 -0.39 25.10
N PRO A 491 2.86 -0.73 26.03
CA PRO A 491 1.99 0.25 26.67
C PRO A 491 2.77 1.26 27.52
N ALA A 492 2.27 2.50 27.60
CA ALA A 492 2.84 3.54 28.44
C ALA A 492 2.93 3.13 29.93
N ALA A 493 2.00 2.30 30.39
CA ALA A 493 1.97 1.77 31.76
C ALA A 493 3.22 0.96 32.11
N LEU A 494 3.86 0.30 31.13
CA LEU A 494 5.06 -0.50 31.37
C LEU A 494 6.19 0.35 31.96
N LYS A 495 6.34 1.61 31.53
CA LYS A 495 7.33 2.55 32.07
C LYS A 495 7.06 2.96 33.51
N LYS A 496 5.79 2.94 33.96
CA LYS A 496 5.44 3.21 35.37
C LYS A 496 5.77 2.01 36.26
N ILE A 497 5.55 0.80 35.77
CA ILE A 497 5.80 -0.45 36.51
C ILE A 497 7.30 -0.78 36.54
N TYR A 498 8.00 -0.56 35.42
CA TYR A 498 9.44 -0.79 35.27
C TYR A 498 10.16 0.53 34.97
N PRO A 499 10.37 1.41 35.98
CA PRO A 499 10.95 2.74 35.78
C PRO A 499 12.42 2.72 35.34
N SER A 500 13.12 1.60 35.56
CA SER A 500 14.50 1.39 35.08
C SER A 500 14.58 0.88 33.64
N ALA A 501 13.45 0.48 33.04
CA ALA A 501 13.43 -0.03 31.68
C ALA A 501 13.73 1.09 30.68
N ASN A 502 14.56 0.80 29.69
CA ASN A 502 14.90 1.77 28.65
C ASN A 502 13.77 1.85 27.62
N ILE A 503 12.76 2.66 27.94
CA ILE A 503 11.57 2.87 27.10
C ILE A 503 11.57 4.29 26.55
N THR A 504 11.62 4.38 25.23
CA THR A 504 11.65 5.63 24.47
C THR A 504 10.29 5.90 23.85
N ARG A 505 9.84 7.15 23.89
CA ARG A 505 8.62 7.57 23.18
C ARG A 505 8.99 7.86 21.73
N LEU A 506 8.29 7.25 20.79
CA LEU A 506 8.47 7.49 19.35
C LEU A 506 7.92 8.85 18.94
N GLY A 507 8.29 9.27 17.73
CA GLY A 507 7.83 10.52 17.13
C GLY A 507 6.36 10.48 16.74
N GLU A 508 5.88 11.62 16.24
CA GLU A 508 4.54 11.73 15.68
C GLU A 508 4.44 10.99 14.34
N TRP A 509 3.34 10.26 14.15
CA TRP A 509 2.99 9.65 12.87
C TRP A 509 1.63 10.17 12.44
N ASN A 510 1.59 10.96 11.35
CA ASN A 510 0.39 11.43 10.66
C ASN A 510 -0.71 12.12 11.52
N THR A 511 -0.41 12.51 12.76
CA THR A 511 -1.32 13.29 13.61
C THR A 511 -1.25 14.77 13.27
N VAL A 512 -2.39 15.45 13.36
CA VAL A 512 -2.49 16.89 13.07
C VAL A 512 -1.98 17.75 14.23
N THR A 513 -2.18 17.30 15.48
CA THR A 513 -1.86 18.10 16.67
C THR A 513 -0.86 17.45 17.63
N GLY A 514 -0.36 16.26 17.33
CA GLY A 514 0.50 15.52 18.27
C GLY A 514 -0.28 15.11 19.53
N ASP A 515 -1.58 14.83 19.41
CA ASP A 515 -2.42 14.54 20.58
C ASP A 515 -1.95 13.23 21.25
N LEU A 516 -1.40 13.35 22.46
CA LEU A 516 -0.84 12.25 23.23
C LEU A 516 -1.86 11.16 23.60
N ARG A 517 -3.16 11.38 23.36
CA ARG A 517 -4.18 10.34 23.48
C ARG A 517 -4.03 9.25 22.41
N TRP A 518 -3.54 9.61 21.23
CA TRP A 518 -3.48 8.71 20.07
C TRP A 518 -2.11 8.60 19.42
N CYS A 519 -1.22 9.54 19.77
CA CYS A 519 0.12 9.64 19.24
C CYS A 519 1.18 9.07 20.17
N CYS A 520 2.27 8.68 19.53
CA CYS A 520 3.60 8.65 20.09
C CYS A 520 3.73 7.45 21.02
N THR A 521 3.70 6.29 20.35
CA THR A 521 3.85 4.97 20.96
C THR A 521 5.18 4.85 21.71
N PHE A 522 5.28 3.85 22.57
CA PHE A 522 6.48 3.60 23.36
C PHE A 522 7.21 2.38 22.82
N LEU A 523 8.51 2.56 22.54
CA LEU A 523 9.41 1.51 22.09
C LEU A 523 10.32 1.11 23.25
N LEU A 524 10.28 -0.17 23.60
CA LEU A 524 11.24 -0.79 24.50
C LEU A 524 12.55 -1.03 23.75
N ASP A 525 13.66 -0.56 24.31
CA ASP A 525 14.97 -0.71 23.70
C ASP A 525 15.37 -2.20 23.60
N PRO A 526 15.86 -2.67 22.45
CA PRO A 526 16.28 -4.06 22.25
C PRO A 526 17.43 -4.53 23.14
N SER A 527 18.23 -3.63 23.73
CA SER A 527 19.26 -3.98 24.71
C SER A 527 18.72 -4.21 26.12
N ASP A 528 17.47 -3.81 26.39
CA ASP A 528 16.83 -4.03 27.69
C ASP A 528 16.46 -5.52 27.87
N PRO A 529 16.79 -6.16 29.02
CA PRO A 529 16.43 -7.55 29.27
C PRO A 529 14.92 -7.85 29.12
N LEU A 530 14.06 -6.88 29.44
CA LEU A 530 12.61 -7.02 29.30
C LEU A 530 12.18 -7.28 27.86
N PHE A 531 12.97 -6.84 26.87
CA PHE A 531 12.65 -7.04 25.46
C PHE A 531 12.54 -8.53 25.12
N ILE A 532 13.53 -9.30 25.58
CA ILE A 532 13.58 -10.75 25.38
C ILE A 532 12.50 -11.44 26.22
N GLU A 533 12.27 -11.01 27.46
CA GLU A 533 11.26 -11.60 28.35
C GLU A 533 9.84 -11.43 27.80
N ILE A 534 9.48 -10.23 27.34
CA ILE A 534 8.16 -9.93 26.77
C ILE A 534 7.97 -10.67 25.44
N GLY A 535 8.96 -10.64 24.55
CA GLY A 535 8.86 -11.34 23.26
C GLY A 535 8.76 -12.86 23.41
N GLU A 536 9.52 -13.45 24.35
CA GLU A 536 9.42 -14.87 24.69
C GLU A 536 8.03 -15.21 25.28
N ALA A 537 7.53 -14.38 26.19
CA ALA A 537 6.21 -14.55 26.80
C ALA A 537 5.09 -14.49 25.75
N PHE A 538 5.21 -13.60 24.76
CA PHE A 538 4.24 -13.48 23.68
C PHE A 538 4.13 -14.76 22.86
N ILE A 539 5.23 -15.29 22.33
CA ILE A 539 5.21 -16.53 21.54
C ILE A 539 4.77 -17.72 22.39
N LYS A 540 5.22 -17.83 23.64
CA LYS A 540 4.76 -18.89 24.55
C LYS A 540 3.25 -18.81 24.80
N GLN A 541 2.69 -17.61 24.89
CA GLN A 541 1.25 -17.42 25.04
C GLN A 541 0.50 -17.78 23.74
N GLN A 542 1.05 -17.52 22.56
CA GLN A 542 0.50 -18.02 21.29
C GLN A 542 0.50 -19.55 21.25
N ILE A 543 1.63 -20.20 21.57
CA ILE A 543 1.74 -21.67 21.61
C ILE A 543 0.74 -22.27 22.61
N LYS A 544 0.52 -21.61 23.76
CA LYS A 544 -0.48 -22.04 24.74
C LYS A 544 -1.92 -21.96 24.21
N GLU A 545 -2.24 -20.94 23.42
CA GLU A 545 -3.60 -20.72 22.91
C GLU A 545 -3.92 -21.50 21.63
N TYR A 546 -2.93 -21.67 20.77
CA TYR A 546 -3.09 -22.19 19.41
C TYR A 546 -2.40 -23.54 19.19
N GLY A 547 -1.41 -23.89 20.02
CA GLY A 547 -0.53 -25.05 19.83
C GLY A 547 0.74 -24.72 19.03
N ASP A 548 1.58 -25.74 18.81
CA ASP A 548 2.75 -25.69 17.92
C ASP A 548 2.28 -25.79 16.45
N VAL A 549 1.85 -24.65 15.89
CA VAL A 549 1.21 -24.57 14.57
C VAL A 549 2.10 -24.02 13.46
N THR A 550 3.22 -23.38 13.82
CA THR A 550 4.17 -22.78 12.88
C THR A 550 5.49 -22.47 13.57
N ASP A 551 6.56 -22.42 12.79
CA ASP A 551 7.85 -21.88 13.21
C ASP A 551 8.15 -20.52 12.52
N ILE A 552 7.18 -19.91 11.82
CA ILE A 552 7.37 -18.67 11.05
C ILE A 552 6.60 -17.53 11.70
N TYR A 553 7.34 -16.49 12.08
CA TYR A 553 6.79 -15.33 12.78
C TYR A 553 7.08 -14.03 12.02
N ASN A 554 6.06 -13.18 11.87
CA ASN A 554 6.22 -11.84 11.30
C ASN A 554 6.36 -10.78 12.40
N CYS A 555 7.27 -9.84 12.16
CA CYS A 555 7.57 -8.73 13.06
C CYS A 555 8.24 -7.59 12.30
N ASP A 556 7.75 -6.36 12.50
CA ASP A 556 8.24 -5.17 11.81
C ASP A 556 8.36 -4.01 12.82
N THR A 557 9.58 -3.73 13.29
CA THR A 557 9.84 -2.69 14.32
C THR A 557 9.80 -1.26 13.78
N PHE A 558 10.24 -1.06 12.54
CA PHE A 558 10.43 0.27 11.95
C PHE A 558 9.63 0.47 10.66
N ASN A 559 8.44 -0.10 10.58
CA ASN A 559 7.54 0.17 9.46
C ASN A 559 7.08 1.63 9.51
N GLU A 560 7.58 2.45 8.58
CA GLU A 560 7.35 3.90 8.50
C GLU A 560 7.76 4.69 9.74
N ASN A 561 8.61 4.10 10.58
CA ASN A 561 9.24 4.75 11.72
C ASN A 561 10.75 4.78 11.46
N SER A 562 11.42 5.88 11.78
CA SER A 562 12.90 5.94 11.62
C SER A 562 13.58 5.34 12.85
N PRO A 563 14.61 4.48 12.66
CA PRO A 563 15.44 4.05 13.78
C PRO A 563 16.10 5.27 14.46
N PRO A 564 16.40 5.20 15.77
CA PRO A 564 16.98 6.32 16.51
C PRO A 564 18.40 6.70 16.04
N THR A 565 19.09 5.79 15.36
CA THR A 565 20.44 6.01 14.81
C THR A 565 20.64 5.20 13.53
N SER A 566 21.47 5.71 12.61
CA SER A 566 21.90 5.01 11.39
C SER A 566 23.15 4.15 11.59
N ASP A 567 23.58 3.96 12.85
CA ASP A 567 24.74 3.14 13.20
C ASP A 567 24.47 1.64 12.92
N PRO A 568 25.23 1.00 12.02
CA PRO A 568 25.11 -0.43 11.74
C PRO A 568 25.21 -1.33 12.98
N GLU A 569 26.00 -0.99 13.99
CA GLU A 569 26.12 -1.82 15.20
C GLU A 569 24.82 -1.84 16.01
N PHE A 570 24.18 -0.68 16.15
CA PHE A 570 22.86 -0.58 16.77
C PHE A 570 21.80 -1.34 15.97
N ILE A 571 21.77 -1.20 14.64
CA ILE A 571 20.80 -1.89 13.79
C ILE A 571 20.97 -3.41 13.90
N SER A 572 22.22 -3.89 13.92
CA SER A 572 22.52 -5.31 14.09
C SER A 572 22.11 -5.82 15.47
N SER A 573 22.34 -5.05 16.53
CA SER A 573 21.93 -5.45 17.88
C SER A 573 20.40 -5.53 18.02
N LEU A 574 19.66 -4.61 17.41
CA LEU A 574 18.20 -4.65 17.33
C LEU A 574 17.72 -5.93 16.64
N GLY A 575 18.18 -6.20 15.42
CA GLY A 575 17.74 -7.37 14.68
C GLY A 575 18.10 -8.68 15.39
N SER A 576 19.26 -8.70 16.05
CA SER A 576 19.69 -9.81 16.91
C SER A 576 18.76 -10.01 18.11
N ALA A 577 18.32 -8.94 18.77
CA ALA A 577 17.42 -9.00 19.92
C ALA A 577 16.02 -9.48 19.54
N VAL A 578 15.45 -8.97 18.44
CA VAL A 578 14.16 -9.43 17.89
C VAL A 578 14.20 -10.94 17.64
N TYR A 579 15.20 -11.41 16.90
CA TYR A 579 15.34 -12.84 16.62
C TYR A 579 15.65 -13.67 17.87
N LYS A 580 16.44 -13.15 18.82
CA LYS A 580 16.71 -13.82 20.09
C LYS A 580 15.45 -14.00 20.93
N ALA A 581 14.55 -13.02 20.94
CA ALA A 581 13.27 -13.14 21.62
C ALA A 581 12.41 -14.27 21.00
N MET A 582 12.38 -14.35 19.66
CA MET A 582 11.70 -15.43 18.95
C MET A 582 12.29 -16.80 19.27
N SER A 583 13.61 -16.92 19.07
CA SER A 583 14.34 -18.20 19.17
C SER A 583 14.39 -18.78 20.58
N LYS A 584 14.18 -17.95 21.62
CA LYS A 584 14.11 -18.40 23.01
C LYS A 584 12.79 -19.12 23.33
N ALA A 585 11.70 -18.73 22.67
CA ALA A 585 10.42 -19.43 22.79
C ALA A 585 10.34 -20.63 21.84
N ASP A 586 10.89 -20.49 20.63
CA ASP A 586 10.90 -21.51 19.59
C ASP A 586 12.28 -21.58 18.92
N LYS A 587 13.05 -22.64 19.19
CA LYS A 587 14.41 -22.83 18.66
C LYS A 587 14.47 -22.90 17.13
N ASP A 588 13.36 -23.26 16.48
CA ASP A 588 13.28 -23.43 15.03
C ASP A 588 12.73 -22.18 14.33
N ALA A 589 12.37 -21.14 15.09
CA ALA A 589 11.80 -19.88 14.62
C ALA A 589 12.52 -19.30 13.40
N VAL A 590 11.73 -18.75 12.48
CA VAL A 590 12.15 -18.00 11.32
C VAL A 590 11.40 -16.68 11.30
N TRP A 591 12.15 -15.59 11.15
CA TRP A 591 11.59 -14.26 11.06
C TRP A 591 11.20 -13.92 9.61
N LEU A 592 9.91 -13.76 9.36
CA LEU A 592 9.39 -13.19 8.12
C LEU A 592 9.27 -11.67 8.26
N MET A 593 10.08 -10.89 7.54
CA MET A 593 10.17 -9.43 7.69
C MET A 593 9.69 -8.70 6.43
N GLN A 594 8.92 -7.63 6.57
CA GLN A 594 8.56 -6.78 5.43
C GLN A 594 9.78 -5.98 4.94
N GLY A 595 10.03 -6.03 3.63
CA GLY A 595 11.07 -5.24 2.97
C GLY A 595 10.65 -3.79 2.68
N TRP A 596 9.44 -3.37 3.06
CA TRP A 596 8.88 -2.02 2.76
C TRP A 596 9.81 -0.89 3.20
N LEU A 597 10.41 -1.01 4.38
CA LEU A 597 11.35 -0.03 4.92
C LEU A 597 12.52 0.28 3.96
N PHE A 598 12.99 -0.68 3.16
CA PHE A 598 14.05 -0.48 2.18
C PHE A 598 13.59 0.38 0.98
N TYR A 599 12.29 0.40 0.70
CA TYR A 599 11.68 1.27 -0.30
C TYR A 599 11.28 2.62 0.32
N SER A 600 10.42 2.59 1.34
CA SER A 600 9.78 3.76 1.92
C SER A 600 10.78 4.70 2.56
N ASP A 601 11.90 4.18 3.05
CA ASP A 601 13.03 4.92 3.61
C ASP A 601 14.38 4.55 2.98
N SER A 602 14.40 4.55 1.65
CA SER A 602 15.63 4.30 0.88
C SER A 602 16.77 5.28 1.19
N ALA A 603 16.48 6.46 1.74
CA ALA A 603 17.49 7.43 2.16
C ALA A 603 18.25 6.98 3.41
N PHE A 604 17.57 6.41 4.40
CA PHE A 604 18.21 5.84 5.60
C PHE A 604 18.83 4.47 5.32
N TRP A 605 18.10 3.60 4.61
CA TRP A 605 18.49 2.20 4.41
C TRP A 605 19.50 2.02 3.28
N GLN A 606 20.67 2.62 3.45
CA GLN A 606 21.82 2.42 2.58
C GLN A 606 22.40 0.99 2.75
N PRO A 607 23.26 0.52 1.82
CA PRO A 607 23.81 -0.83 1.87
C PRO A 607 24.41 -1.26 3.22
N PRO A 608 25.14 -0.42 3.98
CA PRO A 608 25.65 -0.81 5.31
C PRO A 608 24.54 -1.10 6.32
N GLN A 609 23.51 -0.26 6.40
CA GLN A 609 22.38 -0.39 7.33
C GLN A 609 21.52 -1.62 6.98
N MET A 610 21.26 -1.80 5.68
CA MET A 610 20.53 -2.96 5.18
C MET A 610 21.27 -4.27 5.47
N LYS A 611 22.58 -4.35 5.18
CA LYS A 611 23.40 -5.52 5.54
C LYS A 611 23.41 -5.77 7.05
N ALA A 612 23.52 -4.73 7.86
CA ALA A 612 23.52 -4.86 9.31
C ALA A 612 22.24 -5.49 9.86
N LEU A 613 21.08 -5.11 9.33
CA LEU A 613 19.81 -5.73 9.70
C LEU A 613 19.69 -7.16 9.17
N LEU A 614 19.98 -7.37 7.89
CA LEU A 614 19.79 -8.67 7.24
C LEU A 614 20.76 -9.75 7.74
N HIS A 615 21.96 -9.36 8.19
CA HIS A 615 22.99 -10.27 8.69
C HIS A 615 23.04 -10.33 10.22
N SER A 616 22.14 -9.64 10.94
CA SER A 616 21.99 -9.79 12.39
C SER A 616 21.38 -11.14 12.79
N VAL A 617 20.82 -11.87 11.83
CA VAL A 617 20.14 -13.15 12.01
C VAL A 617 20.89 -14.22 11.22
N PRO A 618 21.03 -15.45 11.73
CA PRO A 618 21.65 -16.54 10.97
C PRO A 618 20.98 -16.74 9.61
N PHE A 619 21.76 -17.04 8.57
CA PHE A 619 21.23 -17.29 7.23
C PHE A 619 20.17 -18.41 7.25
N GLY A 620 19.05 -18.16 6.56
CA GLY A 620 17.89 -19.06 6.55
C GLY A 620 16.97 -18.98 7.77
N LYS A 621 17.31 -18.14 8.76
CA LYS A 621 16.44 -17.81 9.91
C LYS A 621 15.72 -16.47 9.75
N MET A 622 15.88 -15.82 8.60
CA MET A 622 15.13 -14.67 8.14
C MET A 622 14.69 -14.88 6.69
N ILE A 623 13.46 -14.48 6.37
CA ILE A 623 12.93 -14.38 5.02
C ILE A 623 12.39 -12.96 4.84
N VAL A 624 12.82 -12.27 3.79
CA VAL A 624 12.35 -10.92 3.47
C VAL A 624 11.17 -10.99 2.51
N ILE A 625 10.13 -10.20 2.75
CA ILE A 625 9.06 -9.97 1.80
C ILE A 625 9.47 -8.78 0.93
N ASP A 626 9.88 -9.01 -0.32
CA ASP A 626 10.11 -7.91 -1.29
C ASP A 626 8.74 -7.37 -1.71
N LEU A 627 8.21 -6.49 -0.85
CA LEU A 627 6.78 -6.23 -0.71
C LEU A 627 6.15 -5.65 -1.99
N PHE A 628 6.91 -4.82 -2.72
CA PHE A 628 6.46 -4.03 -3.87
C PHE A 628 7.24 -4.38 -5.14
N ALA A 629 7.52 -5.67 -5.35
CA ALA A 629 8.41 -6.14 -6.40
C ALA A 629 7.83 -6.09 -7.82
N ASP A 630 6.50 -5.94 -7.94
CA ASP A 630 5.79 -5.71 -9.19
C ASP A 630 6.08 -4.35 -9.82
N VAL A 631 6.41 -3.35 -9.00
CA VAL A 631 6.73 -1.98 -9.47
C VAL A 631 8.18 -1.59 -9.15
N THR A 632 8.59 -1.68 -7.89
CA THR A 632 9.95 -1.30 -7.44
C THR A 632 10.65 -2.46 -6.69
N PRO A 633 11.15 -3.48 -7.42
CA PRO A 633 11.81 -4.64 -6.81
C PRO A 633 13.15 -4.30 -6.16
N ILE A 634 13.26 -4.55 -4.86
CA ILE A 634 14.48 -4.30 -4.08
C ILE A 634 15.54 -5.38 -4.34
N TRP A 635 15.15 -6.60 -4.73
CA TRP A 635 16.12 -7.66 -5.04
C TRP A 635 17.13 -7.26 -6.14
N LYS A 636 16.73 -6.39 -7.08
CA LYS A 636 17.58 -5.90 -8.18
C LYS A 636 18.70 -4.97 -7.69
N SER A 637 18.42 -4.11 -6.72
CA SER A 637 19.37 -3.12 -6.19
C SER A 637 20.16 -3.61 -4.98
N SER A 638 19.74 -4.71 -4.35
CA SER A 638 20.33 -5.25 -3.12
C SER A 638 21.17 -6.51 -3.30
N SER A 639 21.54 -6.85 -4.54
CA SER A 639 22.26 -8.09 -4.86
C SER A 639 21.57 -9.33 -4.24
N GLN A 640 20.26 -9.48 -4.50
CA GLN A 640 19.45 -10.57 -3.93
C GLN A 640 19.44 -10.53 -2.38
N PHE A 641 19.14 -9.35 -1.80
CA PHE A 641 19.12 -9.12 -0.34
C PHE A 641 20.40 -9.59 0.37
N TYR A 642 21.55 -9.41 -0.27
CA TYR A 642 22.87 -9.80 0.23
C TYR A 642 22.94 -11.25 0.77
N GLY A 643 22.24 -12.17 0.11
CA GLY A 643 22.21 -13.59 0.46
C GLY A 643 21.06 -14.02 1.38
N THR A 644 20.24 -13.09 1.88
CA THR A 644 19.06 -13.45 2.69
C THR A 644 17.93 -13.94 1.77
N PRO A 645 17.22 -15.03 2.13
CA PRO A 645 16.07 -15.49 1.38
C PRO A 645 14.99 -14.42 1.26
N TYR A 646 14.29 -14.39 0.12
CA TYR A 646 13.15 -13.48 -0.04
C TYR A 646 11.98 -14.08 -0.83
N LEU A 647 10.82 -13.46 -0.65
CA LEU A 647 9.61 -13.69 -1.44
C LEU A 647 9.46 -12.53 -2.43
N TRP A 648 9.26 -12.83 -3.71
CA TRP A 648 8.87 -11.82 -4.69
C TRP A 648 7.37 -11.55 -4.53
N CYS A 649 6.99 -10.36 -4.08
CA CYS A 649 5.59 -10.07 -3.82
C CYS A 649 5.06 -8.93 -4.68
N MET A 650 3.79 -9.08 -5.06
CA MET A 650 3.02 -8.03 -5.71
C MET A 650 2.24 -7.25 -4.63
N LEU A 651 2.50 -5.95 -4.50
CA LEU A 651 1.73 -5.08 -3.60
C LEU A 651 0.42 -4.67 -4.27
N HIS A 652 0.52 -4.15 -5.51
CA HIS A 652 -0.58 -3.73 -6.37
C HIS A 652 -1.53 -2.67 -5.82
N ASN A 653 -2.21 -2.91 -4.69
CA ASN A 653 -3.26 -2.05 -4.17
C ASN A 653 -2.86 -1.37 -2.85
N PHE A 654 -3.18 -0.08 -2.75
CA PHE A 654 -3.05 0.74 -1.55
C PHE A 654 -4.43 1.22 -1.06
N GLY A 655 -4.65 1.22 0.26
CA GLY A 655 -5.88 1.70 0.91
C GLY A 655 -7.14 0.88 0.64
N GLY A 656 -7.08 -0.20 -0.15
CA GLY A 656 -8.28 -0.83 -0.71
C GLY A 656 -8.97 0.04 -1.76
N ASN A 657 -8.23 0.95 -2.41
CA ASN A 657 -8.82 1.90 -3.35
C ASN A 657 -9.36 1.17 -4.57
N ILE A 658 -10.46 1.68 -5.13
CA ILE A 658 -11.12 1.10 -6.31
C ILE A 658 -10.68 1.90 -7.53
N GLU A 659 -9.77 1.33 -8.31
CA GLU A 659 -9.27 1.86 -9.58
C GLU A 659 -8.89 0.68 -10.48
N MET A 660 -9.17 0.79 -11.79
CA MET A 660 -8.64 -0.21 -12.72
C MET A 660 -7.14 0.07 -12.94
N TYR A 661 -6.30 -0.79 -12.37
CA TYR A 661 -4.85 -0.63 -12.35
C TYR A 661 -4.17 -2.01 -12.36
N GLY A 662 -3.03 -2.12 -13.04
CA GLY A 662 -2.12 -3.25 -12.89
C GLY A 662 -0.86 -3.16 -13.74
N THR A 663 0.04 -4.10 -13.49
CA THR A 663 1.35 -4.23 -14.16
C THR A 663 1.51 -5.66 -14.70
N LEU A 664 0.55 -6.13 -15.50
CA LEU A 664 0.44 -7.55 -15.89
C LEU A 664 1.74 -8.10 -16.51
N ASP A 665 2.42 -7.30 -17.33
CA ASP A 665 3.73 -7.67 -17.93
C ASP A 665 4.79 -7.96 -16.87
N ALA A 666 4.88 -7.09 -15.84
CA ALA A 666 5.81 -7.26 -14.73
C ALA A 666 5.45 -8.48 -13.88
N VAL A 667 4.17 -8.77 -13.68
CA VAL A 667 3.69 -9.95 -12.93
C VAL A 667 3.96 -11.24 -13.71
N ALA A 668 3.70 -11.25 -15.03
CA ALA A 668 3.88 -12.42 -15.90
C ALA A 668 5.35 -12.84 -16.08
N SER A 669 6.29 -11.93 -15.88
CA SER A 669 7.73 -12.18 -16.08
C SER A 669 8.56 -12.10 -14.80
N GLY A 670 8.23 -11.18 -13.88
CA GLY A 670 9.03 -10.80 -12.72
C GLY A 670 9.45 -11.96 -11.83
N PRO A 671 8.54 -12.82 -11.35
CA PRO A 671 8.89 -14.00 -10.57
C PRO A 671 9.87 -14.96 -11.26
N VAL A 672 9.73 -15.12 -12.58
CA VAL A 672 10.59 -16.01 -13.38
C VAL A 672 11.97 -15.37 -13.54
N ASP A 673 12.02 -14.07 -13.82
CA ASP A 673 13.27 -13.31 -13.95
C ASP A 673 14.06 -13.29 -12.62
N ALA A 674 13.38 -13.06 -11.50
CA ALA A 674 13.98 -13.05 -10.16
C ALA A 674 14.57 -14.43 -9.79
N ARG A 675 13.83 -15.52 -10.07
CA ARG A 675 14.27 -16.90 -9.80
C ARG A 675 15.41 -17.37 -10.68
N LEU A 676 15.41 -16.99 -11.96
CA LEU A 676 16.45 -17.41 -12.92
C LEU A 676 17.71 -16.53 -12.86
N CYS A 677 17.69 -15.45 -12.06
CA CYS A 677 18.86 -14.63 -11.88
C CYS A 677 19.99 -15.41 -11.17
N GLU A 678 21.23 -15.08 -11.51
CA GLU A 678 22.40 -15.74 -10.93
C GLU A 678 22.45 -15.50 -9.42
N ASN A 679 22.72 -16.55 -8.65
CA ASN A 679 22.73 -16.53 -7.17
C ASN A 679 21.40 -16.06 -6.55
N SER A 680 20.27 -16.25 -7.23
CA SER A 680 18.96 -15.93 -6.67
C SER A 680 18.74 -16.64 -5.33
N THR A 681 18.28 -15.86 -4.36
CA THR A 681 17.85 -16.32 -3.03
C THR A 681 16.33 -16.33 -2.90
N MET A 682 15.62 -16.20 -4.02
CA MET A 682 14.16 -16.23 -4.06
C MET A 682 13.63 -17.60 -3.62
N VAL A 683 12.80 -17.62 -2.58
CA VAL A 683 12.19 -18.85 -2.02
C VAL A 683 10.67 -18.87 -2.14
N GLY A 684 10.07 -17.86 -2.76
CA GLY A 684 8.63 -17.83 -2.94
C GLY A 684 8.13 -16.65 -3.74
N VAL A 685 6.85 -16.70 -4.04
CA VAL A 685 6.06 -15.61 -4.59
C VAL A 685 4.99 -15.20 -3.58
N GLY A 686 4.39 -14.03 -3.73
CA GLY A 686 3.27 -13.67 -2.87
C GLY A 686 2.44 -12.47 -3.31
N MET A 687 1.34 -12.32 -2.60
CA MET A 687 0.33 -11.28 -2.81
C MET A 687 0.18 -10.46 -1.53
N CYS A 688 0.51 -9.17 -1.57
CA CYS A 688 0.69 -8.30 -0.40
C CYS A 688 -0.19 -7.04 -0.42
N MET A 689 -1.36 -7.09 -1.03
CA MET A 689 -2.28 -5.96 -1.19
C MET A 689 -2.67 -5.32 0.14
N GLU A 690 -2.74 -3.99 0.19
CA GLU A 690 -3.30 -3.34 1.37
C GLU A 690 -4.79 -3.62 1.52
N GLY A 691 -5.55 -3.65 0.42
CA GLY A 691 -6.92 -4.12 0.39
C GLY A 691 -7.20 -5.01 -0.82
N ILE A 692 -8.14 -5.95 -0.67
CA ILE A 692 -8.52 -6.94 -1.68
C ILE A 692 -9.88 -6.62 -2.31
N GLU A 693 -10.45 -7.55 -3.08
CA GLU A 693 -11.79 -7.43 -3.69
C GLU A 693 -11.91 -6.37 -4.81
N GLN A 694 -10.85 -6.20 -5.60
CA GLN A 694 -10.83 -5.44 -6.86
C GLN A 694 -9.89 -6.12 -7.88
N ASN A 695 -9.82 -5.65 -9.13
CA ASN A 695 -8.89 -6.11 -10.19
C ASN A 695 -8.59 -7.64 -10.21
N PRO A 696 -9.61 -8.53 -10.30
CA PRO A 696 -9.43 -9.97 -10.15
C PRO A 696 -8.47 -10.59 -11.18
N VAL A 697 -8.31 -9.98 -12.36
CA VAL A 697 -7.36 -10.40 -13.40
C VAL A 697 -5.91 -10.44 -12.90
N VAL A 698 -5.53 -9.47 -12.07
CA VAL A 698 -4.16 -9.30 -11.56
C VAL A 698 -3.85 -10.40 -10.53
N TYR A 699 -4.80 -10.69 -9.64
CA TYR A 699 -4.62 -11.70 -8.59
C TYR A 699 -4.68 -13.14 -9.10
N GLU A 700 -5.51 -13.40 -10.11
CA GLU A 700 -5.52 -14.71 -10.76
C GLU A 700 -4.20 -14.97 -11.50
N LEU A 701 -3.63 -13.96 -12.17
CA LEU A 701 -2.32 -14.10 -12.80
C LEU A 701 -1.23 -14.34 -11.76
N MET A 702 -1.17 -13.51 -10.72
CA MET A 702 -0.10 -13.56 -9.73
C MET A 702 -0.07 -14.89 -8.95
N SER A 703 -1.23 -15.37 -8.52
CA SER A 703 -1.33 -16.67 -7.84
C SER A 703 -0.87 -17.82 -8.73
N GLU A 704 -1.14 -17.76 -10.03
CA GLU A 704 -0.70 -18.77 -10.99
C GLU A 704 0.83 -18.85 -11.13
N MET A 705 1.55 -17.75 -10.88
CA MET A 705 3.02 -17.71 -10.92
C MET A 705 3.67 -18.63 -9.88
N ALA A 706 2.94 -19.08 -8.86
CA ALA A 706 3.39 -20.11 -7.92
C ALA A 706 3.53 -21.51 -8.57
N PHE A 707 3.04 -21.69 -9.79
CA PHE A 707 3.06 -22.95 -10.54
C PHE A 707 3.72 -22.84 -11.92
N ARG A 708 4.08 -21.63 -12.35
CA ARG A 708 4.67 -21.37 -13.67
C ARG A 708 6.20 -21.40 -13.63
N SER A 709 6.79 -22.32 -14.39
CA SER A 709 8.26 -22.39 -14.55
C SER A 709 8.80 -21.42 -15.60
N ASP A 710 7.94 -20.98 -16.51
CA ASP A 710 8.24 -20.09 -17.63
C ASP A 710 7.34 -18.84 -17.59
N LYS A 711 7.74 -17.81 -18.33
CA LYS A 711 6.95 -16.58 -18.48
C LYS A 711 5.59 -16.88 -19.11
N VAL A 712 4.56 -16.14 -18.70
CA VAL A 712 3.21 -16.28 -19.26
C VAL A 712 3.09 -15.50 -20.57
N ASN A 713 2.49 -16.11 -21.60
CA ASN A 713 2.04 -15.39 -22.78
C ASN A 713 0.73 -14.68 -22.45
N LEU A 714 0.80 -13.37 -22.19
CA LEU A 714 -0.34 -12.60 -21.68
C LEU A 714 -1.50 -12.48 -22.65
N GLU A 715 -1.24 -12.29 -23.94
CA GLU A 715 -2.27 -12.16 -24.97
C GLU A 715 -3.16 -13.42 -25.00
N GLU A 716 -2.54 -14.60 -25.05
CA GLU A 716 -3.27 -15.88 -25.02
C GLU A 716 -3.93 -16.14 -23.66
N TRP A 717 -3.26 -15.78 -22.56
CA TRP A 717 -3.80 -15.95 -21.22
C TRP A 717 -5.03 -15.05 -20.97
N LEU A 718 -5.04 -13.83 -21.49
CA LEU A 718 -6.14 -12.86 -21.38
C LEU A 718 -7.32 -13.23 -22.27
N LYS A 719 -7.07 -13.71 -23.49
CA LYS A 719 -8.13 -14.27 -24.35
C LYS A 719 -8.87 -15.42 -23.68
N THR A 720 -8.12 -16.33 -23.05
CA THR A 720 -8.75 -17.41 -22.26
C THR A 720 -9.36 -16.89 -20.96
N TYR A 721 -8.90 -15.76 -20.41
CA TYR A 721 -9.41 -15.15 -19.16
C TYR A 721 -10.79 -14.57 -19.36
N SER A 722 -10.96 -13.74 -20.38
CA SER A 722 -12.25 -13.16 -20.71
C SER A 722 -13.29 -14.26 -20.99
N SER A 723 -12.94 -15.26 -21.81
CA SER A 723 -13.86 -16.36 -22.13
C SER A 723 -14.27 -17.17 -20.90
N ARG A 724 -13.34 -17.54 -20.00
CA ARG A 724 -13.69 -18.31 -18.78
C ARG A 724 -14.47 -17.47 -17.79
N ARG A 725 -14.06 -16.21 -17.61
CA ARG A 725 -14.69 -15.28 -16.67
C ARG A 725 -16.14 -15.04 -17.04
N TYR A 726 -16.46 -14.90 -18.33
CA TYR A 726 -17.83 -14.63 -18.78
C TYR A 726 -18.61 -15.88 -19.21
N GLY A 727 -17.94 -17.04 -19.28
CA GLY A 727 -18.53 -18.31 -19.67
C GLY A 727 -18.76 -18.48 -21.16
N LYS A 728 -18.32 -17.51 -21.97
CA LYS A 728 -18.49 -17.49 -23.42
C LYS A 728 -17.43 -16.59 -24.05
N ALA A 729 -16.85 -17.04 -25.16
CA ALA A 729 -15.97 -16.22 -25.99
C ALA A 729 -16.79 -15.24 -26.83
N VAL A 730 -16.41 -13.96 -26.79
CA VAL A 730 -17.03 -12.87 -27.55
C VAL A 730 -15.91 -11.97 -28.09
N SER A 731 -15.84 -11.81 -29.41
CA SER A 731 -14.75 -11.12 -30.11
C SER A 731 -14.52 -9.69 -29.64
N GLU A 732 -15.61 -8.96 -29.42
CA GLU A 732 -15.61 -7.56 -28.99
C GLU A 732 -14.94 -7.43 -27.62
N VAL A 733 -15.23 -8.37 -26.72
CA VAL A 733 -14.66 -8.39 -25.37
C VAL A 733 -13.21 -8.86 -25.39
N GLU A 734 -12.84 -9.79 -26.27
CA GLU A 734 -11.44 -10.15 -26.48
C GLU A 734 -10.62 -8.93 -26.92
N GLU A 735 -11.08 -8.18 -27.93
CA GLU A 735 -10.43 -6.93 -28.37
C GLU A 735 -10.38 -5.89 -27.26
N ALA A 736 -11.46 -5.76 -26.46
CA ALA A 736 -11.47 -4.85 -25.34
C ALA A 736 -10.41 -5.21 -24.29
N TRP A 737 -10.21 -6.50 -23.99
CA TRP A 737 -9.18 -6.94 -23.06
C TRP A 737 -7.76 -6.69 -23.56
N ASP A 738 -7.50 -6.74 -24.87
CA ASP A 738 -6.22 -6.33 -25.46
C ASP A 738 -5.95 -4.83 -25.25
N ILE A 739 -7.01 -4.01 -25.36
CA ILE A 739 -6.92 -2.59 -25.05
C ILE A 739 -6.69 -2.37 -23.55
N LEU A 740 -7.43 -3.04 -22.68
CA LEU A 740 -7.26 -2.91 -21.23
C LEU A 740 -5.86 -3.36 -20.78
N HIS A 741 -5.33 -4.43 -21.38
CA HIS A 741 -3.94 -4.87 -21.17
C HIS A 741 -2.95 -3.78 -21.52
N SER A 742 -3.03 -3.20 -22.72
CA SER A 742 -2.09 -2.17 -23.17
C SER A 742 -2.27 -0.80 -22.50
N THR A 743 -3.32 -0.61 -21.69
CA THR A 743 -3.65 0.65 -21.02
C THR A 743 -3.66 0.51 -19.49
N VAL A 744 -4.84 0.31 -18.88
CA VAL A 744 -5.05 0.28 -17.43
C VAL A 744 -4.22 -0.80 -16.72
N TYR A 745 -3.94 -1.91 -17.40
CA TYR A 745 -3.23 -3.06 -16.84
C TYR A 745 -1.76 -3.18 -17.23
N ASN A 746 -1.19 -2.14 -17.85
CA ASN A 746 0.24 -2.05 -18.15
C ASN A 746 0.84 -0.71 -17.73
N CYS A 747 0.72 -0.38 -16.44
CA CYS A 747 1.42 0.77 -15.88
C CYS A 747 2.92 0.49 -15.75
N THR A 748 3.78 1.43 -16.18
CA THR A 748 5.25 1.28 -16.16
C THR A 748 5.99 2.50 -15.63
N ASP A 749 5.29 3.45 -15.00
CA ASP A 749 5.88 4.72 -14.53
C ASP A 749 6.64 4.60 -13.19
N SER A 750 6.58 3.43 -12.56
CA SER A 750 7.19 3.13 -11.25
C SER A 750 6.58 3.89 -10.07
N ILE A 751 5.36 4.42 -10.21
CA ILE A 751 4.65 5.15 -9.15
C ILE A 751 3.83 4.17 -8.30
N ALA A 752 3.77 4.42 -6.98
CA ALA A 752 2.83 3.74 -6.11
C ALA A 752 1.41 4.23 -6.39
N ASP A 753 0.59 3.37 -6.99
CA ASP A 753 -0.75 3.74 -7.42
C ASP A 753 -1.70 3.92 -6.24
N HIS A 754 -2.08 5.18 -6.02
CA HIS A 754 -3.17 5.55 -5.12
C HIS A 754 -4.23 6.23 -5.96
N ASN A 755 -5.48 5.79 -5.85
CA ASN A 755 -6.57 6.51 -6.51
C ASN A 755 -6.67 7.94 -5.97
N ILE A 756 -6.37 8.89 -6.86
CA ILE A 756 -6.42 10.33 -6.62
C ILE A 756 -7.36 11.04 -7.63
N ASP A 757 -8.33 10.31 -8.19
CA ASP A 757 -9.39 10.91 -9.00
C ASP A 757 -10.14 11.95 -8.17
N PHE A 758 -10.46 13.11 -8.79
CA PHE A 758 -10.96 14.27 -8.05
C PHE A 758 -12.35 14.06 -7.43
N ILE A 759 -13.11 13.05 -7.89
CA ILE A 759 -14.37 12.63 -7.24
C ILE A 759 -14.08 12.18 -5.81
N VAL A 760 -13.10 11.28 -5.63
CA VAL A 760 -12.83 10.63 -4.35
C VAL A 760 -11.73 11.32 -3.54
N LYS A 761 -10.90 12.14 -4.19
CA LYS A 761 -9.84 12.93 -3.57
C LYS A 761 -9.84 14.36 -4.09
N LEU A 762 -10.83 15.13 -3.64
CA LEU A 762 -10.98 16.53 -4.04
C LEU A 762 -9.78 17.37 -3.57
N PRO A 763 -9.13 18.16 -4.46
CA PRO A 763 -7.96 18.93 -4.08
C PRO A 763 -8.23 19.99 -2.98
N ASP A 764 -7.43 19.98 -1.92
CA ASP A 764 -7.51 20.94 -0.79
C ASP A 764 -6.58 22.15 -0.99
N TRP A 765 -6.96 23.06 -1.90
CA TRP A 765 -6.13 24.19 -2.32
C TRP A 765 -6.93 25.41 -2.82
N ASP A 766 -6.26 26.55 -2.92
CA ASP A 766 -6.81 27.81 -3.46
C ASP A 766 -6.44 27.99 -4.95
N PRO A 767 -7.41 27.90 -5.88
CA PRO A 767 -7.17 28.01 -7.31
C PRO A 767 -6.83 29.40 -7.82
N SER A 768 -7.04 30.45 -7.01
CA SER A 768 -6.72 31.84 -7.37
C SER A 768 -5.21 32.14 -7.37
N LEU A 769 -4.43 31.35 -6.64
CA LEU A 769 -2.97 31.49 -6.56
C LEU A 769 -2.33 31.14 -7.90
N ARG A 770 -1.91 32.17 -8.66
CA ARG A 770 -1.02 32.01 -9.83
C ARG A 770 0.37 31.67 -9.31
N THR A 771 0.83 30.44 -9.52
CA THR A 771 2.16 30.01 -9.11
C THR A 771 3.24 30.69 -9.94
N THR A 772 3.62 31.92 -9.55
CA THR A 772 4.92 32.51 -9.92
C THR A 772 5.95 32.03 -8.90
N SER A 773 6.96 31.30 -9.40
CA SER A 773 8.27 30.97 -8.80
C SER A 773 8.51 31.31 -7.31
N ASP A 774 8.94 30.29 -6.56
CA ASP A 774 9.72 30.32 -5.31
C ASP A 774 9.05 30.58 -3.94
N THR A 775 7.72 30.62 -3.83
CA THR A 775 7.07 30.64 -2.48
C THR A 775 6.05 29.54 -2.21
N THR A 776 5.60 28.79 -3.22
CA THR A 776 4.62 27.69 -3.06
C THR A 776 5.23 26.32 -2.84
N THR A 777 6.53 26.13 -3.02
CA THR A 777 7.21 24.87 -2.64
C THR A 777 7.32 24.66 -1.13
N LYS A 778 6.68 25.50 -0.30
CA LYS A 778 6.45 25.26 1.14
C LYS A 778 5.00 25.03 1.53
N GLN A 779 4.01 25.49 0.74
CA GLN A 779 2.59 25.28 1.03
C GLN A 779 1.98 24.12 0.23
N MET A 780 2.43 23.91 -1.01
CA MET A 780 2.10 22.69 -1.77
C MET A 780 2.88 21.48 -1.24
N THR A 781 4.10 21.69 -0.76
CA THR A 781 4.83 20.66 0.00
C THR A 781 4.38 20.54 1.44
N SER A 782 3.71 21.51 2.07
CA SER A 782 3.20 21.34 3.45
C SER A 782 2.10 20.28 3.55
N LEU A 783 1.41 19.97 2.45
CA LEU A 783 0.49 18.81 2.38
C LEU A 783 1.24 17.49 2.06
N PHE A 784 2.54 17.57 1.77
CA PHE A 784 3.46 16.46 1.47
C PHE A 784 4.77 16.50 2.28
N SER A 785 4.82 17.21 3.42
CA SER A 785 6.05 17.48 4.19
C SER A 785 5.78 17.51 5.69
N LEU A 786 5.56 16.31 6.23
CA LEU A 786 6.29 15.89 7.43
C LEU A 786 7.30 14.76 7.13
N HIS A 787 7.47 14.38 5.86
CA HIS A 787 8.55 13.50 5.42
C HIS A 787 9.67 14.33 4.81
N LYS A 788 10.70 14.67 5.59
CA LYS A 788 11.96 15.18 5.05
C LYS A 788 12.45 14.21 3.96
N ARG A 789 12.38 14.64 2.69
CA ARG A 789 12.88 13.98 1.47
C ARG A 789 12.56 12.48 1.37
N ARG A 790 11.39 12.10 0.87
CA ARG A 790 11.11 10.67 0.65
C ARG A 790 10.09 10.27 -0.43
N PHE A 791 9.86 11.09 -1.45
CA PHE A 791 9.18 10.66 -2.67
C PHE A 791 9.78 11.36 -3.88
N SER A 792 10.25 10.60 -4.87
CA SER A 792 10.74 11.14 -6.14
C SER A 792 9.56 11.35 -7.07
N TYR A 793 8.88 12.49 -6.93
CA TYR A 793 7.98 12.97 -7.99
C TYR A 793 8.84 13.58 -9.10
N HIS A 794 8.64 13.12 -10.32
CA HIS A 794 9.00 13.92 -11.49
C HIS A 794 8.15 15.19 -11.44
N GLU A 795 8.77 16.34 -11.11
CA GLU A 795 8.13 17.65 -11.17
C GLU A 795 7.77 17.97 -12.63
N THR A 796 6.53 17.69 -13.02
CA THR A 796 5.92 18.37 -14.17
C THR A 796 5.52 19.76 -13.72
N THR A 797 6.09 20.78 -14.36
CA THR A 797 5.86 22.21 -14.10
C THR A 797 4.45 22.68 -14.52
N ASN A 798 3.40 21.97 -14.07
CA ASN A 798 2.01 22.30 -14.35
C ASN A 798 1.39 23.00 -13.12
N PRO A 799 0.78 24.19 -13.26
CA PRO A 799 0.29 24.98 -12.13
C PRO A 799 -1.05 24.49 -11.54
N LEU A 800 -1.55 23.33 -11.98
CA LEU A 800 -2.81 22.72 -11.55
C LEU A 800 -2.54 21.33 -10.94
N PRO A 801 -3.29 20.93 -9.88
CA PRO A 801 -3.26 19.55 -9.39
C PRO A 801 -3.48 18.57 -10.55
N GLN A 802 -2.74 17.47 -10.56
CA GLN A 802 -2.90 16.41 -11.56
C GLN A 802 -3.39 15.14 -10.87
N SER A 803 -4.40 14.48 -11.44
CA SER A 803 -4.75 13.11 -11.10
C SER A 803 -3.79 12.13 -11.77
N HIS A 804 -3.59 10.96 -11.20
CA HIS A 804 -2.74 9.93 -11.78
C HIS A 804 -3.38 9.36 -13.06
N LEU A 805 -2.63 9.36 -14.16
CA LEU A 805 -3.04 8.82 -15.46
C LEU A 805 -1.80 8.42 -16.27
N TRP A 806 -1.70 7.13 -16.61
CA TRP A 806 -0.57 6.56 -17.36
C TRP A 806 -0.96 6.05 -18.76
N TYR A 807 -2.22 6.25 -19.16
CA TYR A 807 -2.78 5.72 -20.41
C TYR A 807 -3.68 6.75 -21.11
N PRO A 808 -3.85 6.63 -22.44
CA PRO A 808 -4.82 7.44 -23.18
C PRO A 808 -6.26 7.03 -22.86
N THR A 809 -7.07 7.96 -22.36
CA THR A 809 -8.47 7.69 -21.97
C THR A 809 -9.36 7.27 -23.15
N GLN A 810 -9.05 7.71 -24.37
CA GLN A 810 -9.80 7.37 -25.59
C GLN A 810 -9.77 5.87 -25.91
N ASP A 811 -8.65 5.20 -25.63
CA ASP A 811 -8.53 3.76 -25.87
C ASP A 811 -9.43 3.00 -24.87
N VAL A 812 -9.46 3.41 -23.60
CA VAL A 812 -10.34 2.80 -22.60
C VAL A 812 -11.83 3.10 -22.88
N ILE A 813 -12.16 4.27 -23.44
CA ILE A 813 -13.50 4.56 -23.95
C ILE A 813 -13.89 3.60 -25.09
N LYS A 814 -12.94 3.27 -25.99
CA LYS A 814 -13.16 2.24 -27.02
C LYS A 814 -13.39 0.87 -26.41
N ALA A 815 -12.63 0.49 -25.38
CA ALA A 815 -12.86 -0.77 -24.65
C ALA A 815 -14.26 -0.81 -24.02
N LEU A 816 -14.72 0.28 -23.41
CA LEU A 816 -16.08 0.38 -22.88
C LEU A 816 -17.15 0.21 -23.96
N ARG A 817 -16.97 0.84 -25.13
CA ARG A 817 -17.88 0.66 -26.27
C ARG A 817 -17.98 -0.81 -26.68
N LEU A 818 -16.85 -1.50 -26.82
CA LEU A 818 -16.80 -2.92 -27.17
C LEU A 818 -17.49 -3.80 -26.11
N PHE A 819 -17.31 -3.49 -24.83
CA PHE A 819 -18.08 -4.13 -23.76
C PHE A 819 -19.57 -3.91 -23.95
N LEU A 820 -20.03 -2.68 -24.20
CA LEU A 820 -21.45 -2.37 -24.42
C LEU A 820 -22.02 -3.05 -25.67
N ASP A 821 -21.25 -3.21 -26.74
CA ASP A 821 -21.67 -3.94 -27.94
C ASP A 821 -21.91 -5.44 -27.63
N ALA A 822 -21.15 -6.01 -26.69
CA ALA A 822 -21.30 -7.38 -26.22
C ALA A 822 -22.43 -7.61 -25.20
N LYS A 823 -23.10 -6.55 -24.72
CA LYS A 823 -24.03 -6.63 -23.56
C LYS A 823 -25.16 -7.64 -23.74
N GLN A 824 -25.70 -7.79 -24.94
CA GLN A 824 -26.77 -8.75 -25.20
C GLN A 824 -26.27 -10.20 -25.12
N ALA A 825 -25.03 -10.46 -25.53
CA ALA A 825 -24.44 -11.79 -25.52
C ALA A 825 -24.05 -12.25 -24.11
N LEU A 826 -23.79 -11.31 -23.19
CA LEU A 826 -23.24 -11.57 -21.85
C LEU A 826 -24.11 -11.08 -20.69
N ALA A 827 -25.34 -10.60 -20.94
CA ALA A 827 -26.23 -10.05 -19.90
C ALA A 827 -26.48 -10.99 -18.70
N GLY A 828 -26.43 -12.31 -18.93
CA GLY A 828 -26.60 -13.32 -17.87
C GLY A 828 -25.36 -13.58 -17.02
N SER A 829 -24.20 -12.98 -17.33
CA SER A 829 -22.94 -13.19 -16.61
C SER A 829 -22.76 -12.13 -15.51
N PRO A 830 -22.76 -12.51 -14.22
CA PRO A 830 -22.54 -11.57 -13.11
C PRO A 830 -21.14 -10.96 -13.09
N THR A 831 -20.13 -11.72 -13.53
CA THR A 831 -18.74 -11.27 -13.67
C THR A 831 -18.59 -10.25 -14.80
N TYR A 832 -19.27 -10.44 -15.93
CA TYR A 832 -19.33 -9.44 -17.00
C TYR A 832 -20.03 -8.16 -16.54
N ARG A 833 -21.15 -8.29 -15.83
CA ARG A 833 -21.88 -7.15 -15.26
C ARG A 833 -20.99 -6.32 -14.32
N TYR A 834 -20.22 -6.97 -13.44
CA TYR A 834 -19.26 -6.31 -12.56
C TYR A 834 -18.18 -5.56 -13.36
N ASP A 835 -17.55 -6.23 -14.32
CA ASP A 835 -16.47 -5.61 -15.13
C ASP A 835 -16.99 -4.43 -15.97
N LEU A 836 -18.22 -4.52 -16.50
CA LEU A 836 -18.86 -3.42 -17.22
C LEU A 836 -19.11 -2.21 -16.30
N VAL A 837 -19.60 -2.44 -15.08
CA VAL A 837 -19.81 -1.37 -14.09
C VAL A 837 -18.49 -0.72 -13.70
N ASP A 838 -17.45 -1.51 -13.40
CA ASP A 838 -16.14 -0.99 -13.01
C ASP A 838 -15.47 -0.21 -14.15
N LEU A 839 -15.58 -0.72 -15.39
CA LEU A 839 -15.06 -0.04 -16.57
C LEU A 839 -15.81 1.27 -16.87
N THR A 840 -17.13 1.27 -16.74
CA THR A 840 -17.94 2.49 -16.90
C THR A 840 -17.56 3.52 -15.83
N ARG A 841 -17.44 3.10 -14.56
CA ARG A 841 -16.97 3.94 -13.45
C ARG A 841 -15.58 4.51 -13.74
N GLN A 842 -14.63 3.69 -14.20
CA GLN A 842 -13.27 4.13 -14.54
C GLN A 842 -13.29 5.22 -15.61
N VAL A 843 -14.07 5.03 -16.67
CA VAL A 843 -14.14 6.02 -17.75
C VAL A 843 -14.77 7.33 -17.27
N LEU A 844 -15.86 7.25 -16.49
CA LEU A 844 -16.52 8.43 -15.92
C LEU A 844 -15.62 9.16 -14.92
N SER A 845 -14.85 8.45 -14.09
CA SER A 845 -13.94 9.09 -13.13
C SER A 845 -12.81 9.84 -13.82
N LYS A 846 -12.21 9.27 -14.87
CA LYS A 846 -11.19 9.97 -15.67
C LYS A 846 -11.76 11.14 -16.46
N TYR A 847 -13.01 11.02 -16.95
CA TYR A 847 -13.70 12.15 -17.58
C TYR A 847 -13.98 13.28 -16.58
N ALA A 848 -14.42 12.94 -15.36
CA ALA A 848 -14.64 13.90 -14.28
C ALA A 848 -13.34 14.64 -13.90
N ASN A 849 -12.18 13.98 -14.00
CA ASN A 849 -10.90 14.66 -13.77
C ASN A 849 -10.69 15.82 -14.75
N GLN A 850 -10.99 15.61 -16.04
CA GLN A 850 -10.90 16.67 -17.05
C GLN A 850 -11.93 17.79 -16.78
N VAL A 851 -13.18 17.44 -16.47
CA VAL A 851 -14.25 18.40 -16.17
C VAL A 851 -13.88 19.30 -14.97
N TYR A 852 -13.25 18.74 -13.94
CA TYR A 852 -12.72 19.53 -12.82
C TYR A 852 -11.65 20.52 -13.28
N LEU A 853 -10.68 20.08 -14.09
CA LEU A 853 -9.61 20.96 -14.60
C LEU A 853 -10.18 22.09 -15.46
N ASP A 854 -11.21 21.81 -16.25
CA ASP A 854 -11.92 22.80 -17.06
C ASP A 854 -12.64 23.83 -16.16
N ALA A 855 -13.33 23.37 -15.11
CA ALA A 855 -13.94 24.25 -14.12
C ALA A 855 -12.90 25.17 -13.46
N ILE A 856 -11.77 24.63 -12.99
CA ILE A 856 -10.73 25.45 -12.37
C ILE A 856 -10.09 26.43 -13.37
N SER A 857 -9.93 26.01 -14.62
CA SER A 857 -9.40 26.88 -15.67
C SER A 857 -10.33 28.05 -15.94
N ALA A 858 -11.64 27.80 -16.04
CA ALA A 858 -12.66 28.84 -16.17
C ALA A 858 -12.68 29.79 -14.97
N PHE A 859 -12.57 29.26 -13.74
CA PHE A 859 -12.44 30.06 -12.52
C PHE A 859 -11.26 31.03 -12.59
N ARG A 860 -10.07 30.55 -13.00
CA ARG A 860 -8.84 31.36 -13.06
C ARG A 860 -8.87 32.50 -14.08
N VAL A 861 -9.68 32.38 -15.12
CA VAL A 861 -9.88 33.43 -16.14
C VAL A 861 -11.15 34.25 -15.89
N ASN A 862 -11.81 34.06 -14.75
CA ASN A 862 -13.07 34.69 -14.36
C ASN A 862 -14.22 34.44 -15.36
N ASP A 863 -14.23 33.30 -16.06
CA ASP A 863 -15.36 32.89 -16.88
C ASP A 863 -16.43 32.23 -16.01
N THR A 864 -17.35 33.04 -15.47
CA THR A 864 -18.41 32.57 -14.60
C THR A 864 -19.38 31.61 -15.29
N LYS A 865 -19.62 31.77 -16.61
CA LYS A 865 -20.56 30.92 -17.33
C LYS A 865 -19.99 29.52 -17.49
N GLU A 866 -18.74 29.44 -17.96
CA GLU A 866 -18.06 28.17 -18.15
C GLU A 866 -17.78 27.48 -16.81
N PHE A 867 -17.37 28.24 -15.78
CA PHE A 867 -17.17 27.70 -14.43
C PHE A 867 -18.46 27.06 -13.89
N ASN A 868 -19.59 27.75 -13.99
CA ASN A 868 -20.88 27.22 -13.53
C ASN A 868 -21.29 25.98 -14.32
N TYR A 869 -21.09 25.98 -15.64
CA TYR A 869 -21.40 24.82 -16.47
C TYR A 869 -20.56 23.59 -16.08
N GLN A 870 -19.24 23.74 -15.98
CA GLN A 870 -18.34 22.63 -15.69
C GLN A 870 -18.45 22.15 -14.24
N SER A 871 -18.64 23.04 -13.27
CA SER A 871 -18.88 22.65 -11.88
C SER A 871 -20.17 21.85 -11.72
N GLN A 872 -21.28 22.28 -12.32
CA GLN A 872 -22.53 21.52 -12.31
C GLN A 872 -22.40 20.18 -13.03
N LYS A 873 -21.68 20.14 -14.15
CA LYS A 873 -21.38 18.89 -14.85
C LYS A 873 -20.55 17.92 -13.99
N PHE A 874 -19.58 18.42 -13.24
CA PHE A 874 -18.81 17.58 -12.30
C PHE A 874 -19.71 16.99 -11.21
N LEU A 875 -20.59 17.80 -10.61
CA LEU A 875 -21.54 17.33 -9.60
C LEU A 875 -22.49 16.27 -10.18
N GLN A 876 -23.01 16.50 -11.39
CA GLN A 876 -23.86 15.53 -12.09
C GLN A 876 -23.11 14.22 -12.40
N LEU A 877 -21.82 14.27 -12.74
CA LEU A 877 -21.00 13.07 -12.92
C LEU A 877 -20.88 12.25 -11.63
N ILE A 878 -20.83 12.88 -10.45
CA ILE A 878 -20.85 12.15 -9.18
C ILE A 878 -22.20 11.47 -8.96
N GLU A 879 -23.31 12.18 -9.19
CA GLU A 879 -24.67 11.63 -9.06
C GLU A 879 -24.94 10.47 -10.03
N ASP A 880 -24.50 10.61 -11.28
CA ASP A 880 -24.66 9.57 -12.29
C ASP A 880 -23.76 8.35 -12.00
N THR A 881 -22.55 8.58 -11.46
CA THR A 881 -21.68 7.50 -11.01
C THR A 881 -22.27 6.80 -9.78
N GLU A 882 -22.89 7.55 -8.85
CA GLU A 882 -23.66 6.98 -7.74
C GLU A 882 -24.78 6.06 -8.25
N GLU A 883 -25.59 6.51 -9.22
CA GLU A 883 -26.67 5.69 -9.81
C GLU A 883 -26.13 4.39 -10.43
N LEU A 884 -25.02 4.47 -11.16
CA LEU A 884 -24.33 3.30 -11.72
C LEU A 884 -23.90 2.31 -10.63
N LEU A 885 -23.24 2.80 -9.58
CA LEU A 885 -22.72 1.94 -8.51
C LEU A 885 -23.84 1.37 -7.63
N ALA A 886 -24.96 2.08 -7.49
CA ALA A 886 -26.14 1.59 -6.79
C ALA A 886 -26.79 0.39 -7.50
N ALA A 887 -26.52 0.18 -8.80
CA ALA A 887 -27.04 -0.92 -9.59
C ALA A 887 -26.24 -2.24 -9.46
N ASP A 888 -25.25 -2.30 -8.57
CA ASP A 888 -24.45 -3.52 -8.34
C ASP A 888 -24.13 -3.75 -6.84
N ASP A 889 -24.43 -4.95 -6.32
CA ASP A 889 -24.22 -5.36 -4.92
C ASP A 889 -22.75 -5.21 -4.46
N ASN A 890 -21.83 -5.17 -5.42
CA ASN A 890 -20.41 -5.13 -5.18
C ASN A 890 -19.90 -3.73 -4.76
N PHE A 891 -20.63 -2.66 -5.11
CA PHE A 891 -20.20 -1.28 -4.90
C PHE A 891 -21.06 -0.52 -3.87
N LEU A 892 -21.59 -1.20 -2.85
CA LEU A 892 -22.49 -0.59 -1.86
C LEU A 892 -21.81 -0.35 -0.50
N LEU A 893 -21.82 0.89 -0.02
CA LEU A 893 -21.34 1.25 1.34
C LEU A 893 -22.10 0.50 2.44
N GLY A 894 -23.40 0.29 2.27
CA GLY A 894 -24.24 -0.36 3.29
C GLY A 894 -23.74 -1.75 3.67
N THR A 895 -23.18 -2.50 2.72
CA THR A 895 -22.64 -3.85 3.00
C THR A 895 -21.45 -3.82 3.95
N TRP A 896 -20.59 -2.79 3.85
CA TRP A 896 -19.45 -2.58 4.75
C TRP A 896 -19.92 -2.19 6.16
N LEU A 897 -20.85 -1.22 6.24
CA LEU A 897 -21.35 -0.73 7.53
C LEU A 897 -22.18 -1.78 8.27
N GLU A 898 -23.02 -2.55 7.58
CA GLU A 898 -23.78 -3.65 8.21
C GLU A 898 -22.85 -4.78 8.68
N SER A 899 -21.78 -5.09 7.93
CA SER A 899 -20.79 -6.07 8.39
C SER A 899 -20.16 -5.65 9.72
N ALA A 900 -19.79 -4.38 9.86
CA ALA A 900 -19.26 -3.83 11.11
C ALA A 900 -20.29 -3.92 12.25
N LYS A 901 -21.54 -3.52 12.00
CA LYS A 901 -22.61 -3.54 13.00
C LYS A 901 -23.04 -4.94 13.43
N ASN A 902 -22.91 -5.93 12.55
CA ASN A 902 -23.27 -7.32 12.82
C ASN A 902 -22.28 -8.04 13.74
N LEU A 903 -21.04 -7.56 13.84
CA LEU A 903 -20.07 -8.08 14.81
C LEU A 903 -20.26 -7.53 16.23
N ALA A 904 -21.06 -6.47 16.41
CA ALA A 904 -21.29 -5.87 17.71
C ALA A 904 -22.27 -6.68 18.57
N MET A 905 -21.94 -6.86 19.85
CA MET A 905 -22.76 -7.56 20.84
C MET A 905 -23.71 -6.63 21.61
N ASN A 906 -23.49 -5.31 21.54
CA ASN A 906 -24.29 -4.32 22.24
C ASN A 906 -24.34 -2.96 21.50
N PRO A 907 -25.26 -2.05 21.88
CA PRO A 907 -25.41 -0.76 21.19
C PRO A 907 -24.17 0.15 21.21
N LYS A 908 -23.33 0.06 22.24
CA LYS A 908 -22.10 0.86 22.34
C LYS A 908 -21.07 0.40 21.31
N GLU A 909 -20.85 -0.91 21.23
CA GLU A 909 -20.00 -1.53 20.20
C GLU A 909 -20.55 -1.24 18.81
N ARG A 910 -21.86 -1.35 18.60
CA ARG A 910 -22.48 -1.08 17.28
C ARG A 910 -22.15 0.33 16.78
N LYS A 911 -22.32 1.33 17.65
CA LYS A 911 -21.99 2.73 17.33
C LYS A 911 -20.49 2.94 17.09
N GLN A 912 -19.64 2.31 17.91
CA GLN A 912 -18.20 2.41 17.77
C GLN A 912 -17.70 1.78 16.47
N TYR A 913 -18.18 0.57 16.13
CA TYR A 913 -17.75 -0.17 14.95
C TYR A 913 -18.21 0.52 13.68
N GLU A 914 -19.43 1.05 13.64
CA GLU A 914 -19.89 1.88 12.53
C GLU A 914 -19.05 3.16 12.37
N TRP A 915 -18.74 3.85 13.48
CA TRP A 915 -17.86 5.02 13.43
C TRP A 915 -16.45 4.66 12.92
N ASN A 916 -15.90 3.52 13.36
CA ASN A 916 -14.61 3.01 12.87
C ASN A 916 -14.67 2.73 11.36
N ALA A 917 -15.72 2.05 10.90
CA ALA A 917 -15.93 1.67 9.50
C ALA A 917 -16.07 2.91 8.59
N ARG A 918 -16.81 3.93 9.03
CA ARG A 918 -16.96 5.22 8.33
C ARG A 918 -15.66 6.02 8.31
N THR A 919 -14.98 6.08 9.46
CA THR A 919 -13.79 6.91 9.64
C THR A 919 -12.65 6.38 8.78
N GLN A 920 -12.41 5.07 8.77
CA GLN A 920 -11.34 4.46 8.00
C GLN A 920 -11.36 4.82 6.51
N VAL A 921 -12.54 4.81 5.87
CA VAL A 921 -12.69 5.08 4.43
C VAL A 921 -12.83 6.56 4.08
N THR A 922 -12.65 7.47 5.06
CA THR A 922 -12.82 8.93 4.91
C THR A 922 -11.70 9.73 5.57
N MET A 923 -11.93 10.37 6.73
CA MET A 923 -10.92 11.20 7.43
C MET A 923 -9.76 10.38 7.99
N TRP A 924 -9.96 9.08 8.20
CA TRP A 924 -8.99 8.11 8.72
C TRP A 924 -8.50 8.39 10.15
N PHE A 925 -7.82 9.52 10.40
CA PHE A 925 -7.22 9.88 11.68
C PHE A 925 -7.82 11.15 12.30
N ASP A 926 -7.04 11.81 13.17
CA ASP A 926 -7.42 13.04 13.83
C ASP A 926 -7.51 14.24 12.85
N SER A 927 -8.33 15.22 13.23
CA SER A 927 -8.49 16.47 12.51
C SER A 927 -8.77 17.59 13.50
N THR A 928 -8.50 18.83 13.09
CA THR A 928 -8.92 20.04 13.84
C THR A 928 -10.09 20.71 13.14
N LYS A 929 -10.52 21.86 13.67
CA LYS A 929 -11.58 22.66 13.01
C LYS A 929 -11.22 23.13 11.60
N THR A 930 -9.95 23.22 11.24
CA THR A 930 -9.52 23.80 9.95
C THR A 930 -8.39 23.04 9.27
N VAL A 931 -7.94 21.92 9.85
CA VAL A 931 -6.86 21.08 9.31
C VAL A 931 -7.37 19.65 9.30
N GLN A 932 -7.43 19.07 8.11
CA GLN A 932 -7.79 17.68 7.87
C GLN A 932 -6.67 16.73 8.30
N SER A 933 -7.00 15.44 8.44
CA SER A 933 -5.98 14.40 8.61
C SER A 933 -5.02 14.38 7.42
N SER A 934 -3.75 14.05 7.65
CA SER A 934 -2.82 13.77 6.54
C SER A 934 -3.15 12.48 5.80
N LEU A 935 -4.00 11.62 6.36
CA LEU A 935 -4.48 10.36 5.79
C LEU A 935 -5.91 10.48 5.25
N HIS A 936 -6.42 11.70 5.14
CA HIS A 936 -7.71 11.98 4.55
C HIS A 936 -7.80 11.39 3.14
N ASP A 937 -8.88 10.63 2.90
CA ASP A 937 -9.18 9.91 1.67
C ASP A 937 -8.07 8.92 1.23
N TYR A 938 -7.18 8.50 2.14
CA TYR A 938 -6.16 7.48 1.84
C TYR A 938 -6.80 6.17 1.38
N ALA A 939 -7.83 5.72 2.12
CA ALA A 939 -8.58 4.50 1.86
C ALA A 939 -9.94 4.78 1.21
N ASN A 940 -9.97 5.73 0.26
CA ASN A 940 -11.18 6.11 -0.45
C ASN A 940 -11.81 4.92 -1.22
N LYS A 941 -13.12 5.02 -1.50
CA LYS A 941 -13.88 3.97 -2.19
C LYS A 941 -14.85 4.58 -3.19
N PHE A 942 -14.97 3.96 -4.36
CA PHE A 942 -16.12 4.20 -5.24
C PHE A 942 -17.28 3.31 -4.81
N TRP A 943 -18.01 3.74 -3.77
CA TRP A 943 -19.20 3.06 -3.27
C TRP A 943 -20.43 3.97 -3.32
N SER A 944 -21.55 3.42 -3.79
CA SER A 944 -22.87 4.03 -3.64
C SER A 944 -23.18 4.29 -2.16
N GLY A 945 -23.77 5.45 -1.89
CA GLY A 945 -23.97 6.05 -0.57
C GLY A 945 -22.76 6.86 -0.09
N LEU A 946 -21.54 6.48 -0.45
CA LEU A 946 -20.36 7.28 -0.14
C LEU A 946 -20.18 8.42 -1.15
N LEU A 947 -20.47 8.19 -2.43
CA LEU A 947 -20.48 9.23 -3.45
C LEU A 947 -21.52 10.30 -3.13
N GLU A 948 -22.78 9.90 -2.95
CA GLU A 948 -23.88 10.83 -2.66
C GLU A 948 -23.73 11.55 -1.32
N ASN A 949 -23.45 10.84 -0.23
CA ASN A 949 -23.54 11.43 1.13
C ASN A 949 -22.19 11.90 1.68
N TYR A 950 -21.07 11.73 0.98
CA TYR A 950 -19.77 12.19 1.44
C TYR A 950 -18.97 12.96 0.38
N TYR A 951 -18.82 12.41 -0.82
CA TYR A 951 -18.02 13.08 -1.87
C TYR A 951 -18.74 14.26 -2.51
N LEU A 952 -20.01 14.08 -2.92
CA LEU A 952 -20.81 15.11 -3.57
C LEU A 952 -20.97 16.39 -2.72
N PRO A 953 -21.30 16.34 -1.42
CA PRO A 953 -21.49 17.55 -0.62
C PRO A 953 -20.18 18.33 -0.44
N ARG A 954 -19.03 17.65 -0.38
CA ARG A 954 -17.72 18.30 -0.31
C ARG A 954 -17.40 19.05 -1.60
N ALA A 955 -17.63 18.41 -2.76
CA ALA A 955 -17.45 19.03 -4.07
C ALA A 955 -18.41 20.21 -4.28
N SER A 956 -19.69 20.05 -3.95
CA SER A 956 -20.70 21.11 -4.03
C SER A 956 -20.29 22.30 -3.19
N THR A 957 -19.91 22.07 -1.92
CA THR A 957 -19.47 23.14 -1.03
C THR A 957 -18.24 23.86 -1.58
N TYR A 958 -17.29 23.14 -2.17
CA TYR A 958 -16.10 23.75 -2.79
C TYR A 958 -16.49 24.68 -3.95
N PHE A 959 -17.28 24.20 -4.90
CA PHE A 959 -17.69 25.01 -6.04
C PHE A 959 -18.59 26.18 -5.66
N ASP A 960 -19.43 26.04 -4.62
CA ASP A 960 -20.24 27.14 -4.09
C ASP A 960 -19.36 28.28 -3.55
N HIS A 961 -18.30 27.95 -2.81
CA HIS A 961 -17.36 28.96 -2.30
C HIS A 961 -16.61 29.65 -3.44
N LEU A 962 -16.19 28.90 -4.47
CA LEU A 962 -15.57 29.47 -5.66
C LEU A 962 -16.56 30.36 -6.45
N SER A 963 -17.82 29.94 -6.61
CA SER A 963 -18.85 30.74 -7.26
C SER A 963 -19.11 32.06 -6.51
N ARG A 964 -19.10 32.03 -5.17
CA ARG A 964 -19.25 33.24 -4.34
C ARG A 964 -18.04 34.17 -4.47
N SER A 965 -16.84 33.61 -4.59
CA SER A 965 -15.61 34.37 -4.84
C SER A 965 -15.69 35.12 -6.17
N LEU A 966 -16.13 34.44 -7.25
CA LEU A 966 -16.33 35.07 -8.57
C LEU A 966 -17.42 36.15 -8.56
N THR A 967 -18.58 35.87 -7.95
CA THR A 967 -19.72 36.81 -7.98
C THR A 967 -19.55 38.00 -7.04
N GLY A 968 -18.90 37.80 -5.89
CA GLY A 968 -18.61 38.85 -4.92
C GLY A 968 -17.33 39.64 -5.21
N ASN A 969 -16.55 39.24 -6.23
CA ASN A 969 -15.21 39.75 -6.51
C ASN A 969 -14.34 39.77 -5.24
N ALA A 970 -14.35 38.67 -4.49
CA ALA A 970 -13.66 38.51 -3.22
C ALA A 970 -12.79 37.27 -3.25
N ASP A 971 -11.69 37.25 -2.48
CA ASP A 971 -10.78 36.12 -2.45
C ASP A 971 -11.44 34.85 -1.89
N PHE A 972 -11.09 33.69 -2.45
CA PHE A 972 -11.54 32.40 -1.94
C PHE A 972 -10.96 32.14 -0.53
N LYS A 973 -11.85 32.06 0.46
CA LYS A 973 -11.46 31.85 1.86
C LYS A 973 -11.29 30.37 2.16
N LEU A 974 -10.14 29.81 1.77
CA LEU A 974 -9.79 28.39 1.97
C LEU A 974 -10.06 27.88 3.40
N LYS A 975 -9.71 28.66 4.42
CA LYS A 975 -9.92 28.27 5.84
C LYS A 975 -11.39 28.17 6.24
N ASP A 976 -12.27 28.99 5.65
CA ASP A 976 -13.70 28.96 5.95
C ASP A 976 -14.36 27.76 5.27
N TRP A 977 -14.01 27.49 4.00
CA TRP A 977 -14.40 26.25 3.32
C TRP A 977 -13.93 25.01 4.08
N ARG A 978 -12.65 24.96 4.49
CA ARG A 978 -12.11 23.88 5.33
C ARG A 978 -12.91 23.65 6.60
N ARG A 979 -13.26 24.73 7.31
CA ARG A 979 -14.07 24.64 8.53
C ARG A 979 -15.41 23.97 8.28
N GLU A 980 -16.05 24.29 7.17
CA GLU A 980 -17.36 23.77 6.81
C GLU A 980 -17.31 22.27 6.46
N TRP A 981 -16.46 21.89 5.51
CA TRP A 981 -16.44 20.51 5.02
C TRP A 981 -15.81 19.52 6.02
N ILE A 982 -14.84 19.96 6.85
CA ILE A 982 -14.29 19.12 7.93
C ILE A 982 -15.35 18.90 9.01
N ALA A 983 -16.12 19.94 9.37
CA ALA A 983 -17.22 19.79 10.32
C ALA A 983 -18.32 18.87 9.77
N TYR A 984 -18.62 18.96 8.47
CA TYR A 984 -19.52 18.03 7.79
C TYR A 984 -19.02 16.59 7.87
N SER A 985 -17.77 16.33 7.47
CA SER A 985 -17.15 15.00 7.47
C SER A 985 -17.22 14.35 8.86
N ASN A 986 -16.85 15.12 9.89
CA ASN A 986 -16.90 14.68 11.28
C ASN A 986 -18.33 14.41 11.79
N ARG A 987 -19.36 15.03 11.22
CA ARG A 987 -20.77 14.70 11.52
C ARG A 987 -21.20 13.44 10.79
N TRP A 988 -20.87 13.32 9.50
CA TRP A 988 -21.17 12.14 8.69
C TRP A 988 -20.61 10.85 9.33
N GLN A 989 -19.36 10.89 9.82
CA GLN A 989 -18.74 9.75 10.51
C GLN A 989 -19.47 9.32 11.79
N ARG A 990 -20.11 10.27 12.48
CA ARG A 990 -20.86 10.03 13.74
C ARG A 990 -22.33 9.72 13.50
N SER A 991 -22.79 9.79 12.25
CA SER A 991 -24.17 9.53 11.88
C SER A 991 -24.50 8.04 11.95
N ASP A 992 -25.79 7.75 12.01
CA ASP A 992 -26.42 6.43 11.98
C ASP A 992 -27.30 6.26 10.74
N GLU A 993 -27.02 7.02 9.67
CA GLU A 993 -27.75 6.95 8.41
C GLU A 993 -27.63 5.54 7.80
N LEU A 994 -28.76 4.99 7.36
CA LEU A 994 -28.83 3.66 6.78
C LEU A 994 -28.58 3.72 5.27
N TYR A 995 -27.79 2.78 4.77
CA TYR A 995 -27.49 2.64 3.34
C TYR A 995 -27.98 1.30 2.81
N PRO A 996 -28.39 1.21 1.54
CA PRO A 996 -28.80 -0.05 0.92
C PRO A 996 -27.69 -1.12 0.97
N VAL A 997 -28.11 -2.36 1.24
CA VAL A 997 -27.25 -3.57 1.16
C VAL A 997 -27.56 -4.42 -0.07
N LYS A 998 -28.47 -3.94 -0.92
CA LYS A 998 -28.92 -4.59 -2.14
C LYS A 998 -29.03 -3.55 -3.24
N ALA A 999 -28.56 -3.92 -4.41
CA ALA A 999 -28.55 -3.10 -5.59
C ALA A 999 -29.96 -2.80 -6.09
N LYS A 1000 -30.09 -1.65 -6.75
CA LYS A 1000 -31.29 -1.21 -7.42
C LYS A 1000 -30.92 -0.55 -8.75
N GLY A 1001 -31.58 -0.96 -9.82
CA GLY A 1001 -31.34 -0.43 -11.16
C GLY A 1001 -30.89 -1.53 -12.12
N ASP A 1002 -30.83 -1.19 -13.40
CA ASP A 1002 -30.30 -2.06 -14.45
C ASP A 1002 -28.92 -1.52 -14.86
N ALA A 1003 -27.87 -2.18 -14.35
CA ALA A 1003 -26.49 -1.78 -14.60
C ALA A 1003 -26.13 -1.68 -16.09
N LEU A 1004 -26.69 -2.54 -16.95
CA LEU A 1004 -26.40 -2.54 -18.40
C LEU A 1004 -27.08 -1.35 -19.09
N ALA A 1005 -28.33 -1.09 -18.73
CA ALA A 1005 -29.09 0.05 -19.26
C ALA A 1005 -28.46 1.38 -18.81
N ILE A 1006 -28.12 1.49 -17.53
CA ILE A 1006 -27.46 2.68 -16.96
C ILE A 1006 -26.09 2.89 -17.62
N SER A 1007 -25.25 1.86 -17.73
CA SER A 1007 -23.93 1.98 -18.39
C SER A 1007 -24.05 2.46 -19.84
N SER A 1008 -25.07 1.98 -20.58
CA SER A 1008 -25.33 2.43 -21.95
C SER A 1008 -25.76 3.90 -22.00
N ALA A 1009 -26.69 4.29 -21.13
CA ALA A 1009 -27.19 5.66 -21.08
C ALA A 1009 -26.10 6.66 -20.68
N LEU A 1010 -25.20 6.30 -19.76
CA LEU A 1010 -24.08 7.15 -19.35
C LEU A 1010 -23.01 7.25 -20.44
N TYR A 1011 -22.77 6.18 -21.19
CA TYR A 1011 -21.91 6.25 -22.39
C TYR A 1011 -22.48 7.25 -23.40
N ASP A 1012 -23.76 7.13 -23.77
CA ASP A 1012 -24.41 8.04 -24.73
C ASP A 1012 -24.46 9.49 -24.21
N LYS A 1013 -24.61 9.70 -22.90
CA LYS A 1013 -24.68 11.03 -22.27
C LYS A 1013 -23.36 11.80 -22.34
N TYR A 1014 -22.22 11.12 -22.20
CA TYR A 1014 -20.92 11.77 -22.00
C TYR A 1014 -19.88 11.49 -23.09
N LEU A 1015 -20.00 10.37 -23.81
CA LEU A 1015 -18.92 9.80 -24.62
C LEU A 1015 -19.36 9.39 -26.04
N GLY A 1016 -20.67 9.20 -26.25
CA GLY A 1016 -21.29 8.67 -27.48
C GLY A 1016 -21.55 9.68 -28.59
#